data_AF-A0A2P6N7N3-F1
#
_entry.id   AF-A0A2P6N7N3-F1
#
_cell.length_a   1.000
_cell.length_b   1.000
_cell.length_c   1.000
_cell.angle_alpha   90.00
_cell.angle_beta   90.00
_cell.angle_gamma   90.00
#
_symmetry.space_group_name_H-M   'P 1'
#
loop_
_entity.id
_entity.type
_entity.pdbx_description
1 polymer ?
#
loop_
_entity_poly.entity_id
_entity_poly.type
_entity_poly.pdbx_seq_one_letter_code
_entity_poly.pdbx_strand_id
1 'polypeptide(L)'
;MKRSHLDNHVPEHTAKKRYLEEGNGQTDMSSDEAYRLFEEFRTACDGNAPIDQTQQKLNKLKLAIARFDDSQSPEIQQKQWLLSRETLEYAALFSIKAKDIAAFERYFSQLKTYYFDLATKLPPSQRQYTIIGLELLHSLSKDKLDEFHTLLELIPFAHHQNVFIKHPIQLEQYMMEGSFNKVLAAKNDIPAEQYAYFMDQLMDTVRNGIADCCTSAYDHLGIREAQRILGLSSQDQLTSFANERKWRVSVLNGENVILFRQEEQKGKEDSQIPSQKLIRQTLSYARSSVVLKTGNKYVGGFKVSSVADVAVTGGLTGALERTTEEGIISHRPRFRHRSIVSVPSDRYILSQTSKVVRVYFMDNVGYKAFGIDESTNAEKLKSMVTERLGMKEDACFAIFEKKDGWERCLEPEEKPCELMTGWNAGETKKSGQETLKEASCAFILKKKIYLRDDDREMLDPVTKHHVYLQALWSVIESEYPCTVEDAIRLAGLQVQIVYGDHKPGSHTAGFLTANLKNFVPQDLFSLKRPAEWEALIFKAHAMNTGKSAEDSKLEYLEIVKQWPFYGTTFYPPCRSVNNRKLPSKVIIGVNAEGILLLKKDKELVSTHPFTEICSWASSSTTFAFEFGTQLESQKYTFETRQGSIIAASIQTYIDILVQMLKSGEESEDEQE
;
A
#
# COMPACT_ATOMS: atom_id res chain seq x y z
N MET A 1 72.00 -30.28 -25.31
CA MET A 1 71.95 -29.06 -24.47
C MET A 1 70.49 -28.68 -24.22
N LYS A 2 70.20 -27.90 -23.17
CA LYS A 2 69.08 -26.92 -22.96
C LYS A 2 67.78 -27.05 -23.81
N ARG A 3 66.56 -26.87 -23.27
CA ARG A 3 66.00 -26.81 -21.89
C ARG A 3 64.46 -26.66 -22.01
N SER A 4 63.75 -26.64 -20.87
CA SER A 4 62.29 -26.40 -20.71
C SER A 4 61.36 -27.53 -21.18
N HIS A 5 60.17 -27.74 -20.59
CA HIS A 5 59.59 -27.21 -19.34
C HIS A 5 59.07 -28.40 -18.49
N LEU A 6 58.88 -28.22 -17.17
CA LEU A 6 58.23 -29.26 -16.34
C LEU A 6 56.72 -29.23 -16.55
N ASP A 7 56.15 -30.39 -16.84
CA ASP A 7 54.75 -30.72 -16.58
C ASP A 7 54.73 -32.17 -16.07
N ASN A 8 54.24 -32.39 -14.85
CA ASN A 8 54.36 -33.68 -14.15
C ASN A 8 52.98 -34.15 -13.66
N HIS A 9 52.13 -34.54 -14.62
CA HIS A 9 50.81 -35.10 -14.33
C HIS A 9 50.91 -36.64 -14.27
N VAL A 10 50.73 -37.22 -13.08
CA VAL A 10 50.67 -38.68 -12.85
C VAL A 10 49.36 -38.98 -12.08
N PRO A 11 48.57 -40.01 -12.45
CA PRO A 11 47.18 -40.10 -12.01
C PRO A 11 46.96 -40.92 -10.73
N GLU A 12 46.37 -40.30 -9.69
CA GLU A 12 45.95 -40.99 -8.47
C GLU A 12 44.61 -41.73 -8.62
N HIS A 13 44.58 -42.80 -9.41
CA HIS A 13 43.38 -43.65 -9.55
C HIS A 13 43.34 -44.86 -8.59
N THR A 14 44.12 -44.80 -7.49
CA THR A 14 44.44 -45.99 -6.66
C THR A 14 44.36 -45.79 -5.14
N ALA A 15 43.79 -44.68 -4.65
CA ALA A 15 43.79 -44.32 -3.21
C ALA A 15 42.47 -44.55 -2.43
N LYS A 16 41.38 -44.98 -3.10
CA LYS A 16 40.01 -45.02 -2.51
C LYS A 16 39.53 -46.39 -2.00
N LYS A 17 40.41 -47.36 -1.72
CA LYS A 17 40.02 -48.74 -1.37
C LYS A 17 40.77 -49.43 -0.23
N ARG A 18 41.41 -48.67 0.69
CA ARG A 18 42.07 -49.21 1.91
C ARG A 18 41.92 -48.29 3.13
N TYR A 19 40.68 -47.98 3.51
CA TYR A 19 40.30 -47.48 4.85
C TYR A 19 38.91 -48.01 5.24
N LEU A 20 38.69 -49.29 4.94
CA LEU A 20 37.67 -50.15 5.52
C LEU A 20 38.42 -51.34 6.13
N GLU A 21 37.88 -51.92 7.20
CA GLU A 21 38.47 -53.05 7.96
C GLU A 21 39.81 -52.73 8.68
N GLU A 22 39.74 -51.88 9.71
CA GLU A 22 40.22 -52.17 11.08
C GLU A 22 40.03 -50.94 11.99
N GLY A 23 39.09 -51.01 12.95
CA GLY A 23 38.70 -49.85 13.76
C GLY A 23 37.35 -50.01 14.48
N ASN A 24 37.04 -51.21 14.97
CA ASN A 24 35.77 -51.49 15.63
C ASN A 24 35.76 -50.97 17.07
N GLY A 25 34.92 -49.97 17.39
CA GLY A 25 34.65 -49.56 18.76
C GLY A 25 34.79 -48.06 19.07
N GLN A 26 33.96 -47.21 18.46
CA GLN A 26 33.71 -45.86 19.00
C GLN A 26 32.25 -45.42 18.78
N THR A 27 31.38 -45.99 19.63
CA THR A 27 30.02 -45.54 19.99
C THR A 27 29.27 -44.65 19.00
N ASP A 28 28.33 -45.27 18.29
CA ASP A 28 27.17 -44.60 17.71
C ASP A 28 26.44 -43.80 18.80
N MET A 29 26.40 -42.47 18.68
CA MET A 29 25.82 -41.59 19.71
C MET A 29 24.32 -41.48 19.48
N SER A 30 23.55 -42.34 20.17
CA SER A 30 22.08 -42.38 20.07
C SER A 30 21.45 -40.99 20.18
N SER A 31 20.30 -40.81 19.51
CA SER A 31 19.47 -39.61 19.64
C SER A 31 19.12 -39.30 21.12
N ASP A 32 19.07 -40.32 21.98
CA ASP A 32 18.87 -40.16 23.44
C ASP A 32 19.95 -39.29 24.11
N GLU A 33 21.19 -39.31 23.62
CA GLU A 33 22.26 -38.47 24.15
C GLU A 33 22.11 -37.01 23.73
N ALA A 34 21.56 -36.74 22.53
CA ALA A 34 21.18 -35.39 22.13
C ALA A 34 20.03 -34.84 23.00
N TYR A 35 19.04 -35.69 23.34
CA TYR A 35 17.98 -35.31 24.30
C TYR A 35 18.53 -35.08 25.72
N ARG A 36 19.46 -35.91 26.21
CA ARG A 36 20.12 -35.71 27.51
C ARG A 36 20.88 -34.37 27.53
N LEU A 37 21.66 -34.09 26.49
CA LEU A 37 22.40 -32.83 26.34
C LEU A 37 21.47 -31.60 26.22
N PHE A 38 20.28 -31.75 25.63
CA PHE A 38 19.26 -30.70 25.59
C PHE A 38 18.69 -30.41 26.98
N GLU A 39 18.30 -31.42 27.77
CA GLU A 39 17.83 -31.19 29.15
C GLU A 39 18.95 -30.67 30.07
N GLU A 40 20.20 -31.13 29.89
CA GLU A 40 21.38 -30.55 30.55
C GLU A 40 21.61 -29.06 30.18
N PHE A 41 21.25 -28.64 28.97
CA PHE A 41 21.33 -27.24 28.52
C PHE A 41 20.15 -26.40 29.01
N ARG A 42 18.92 -26.91 28.89
CA ARG A 42 17.68 -26.32 29.38
C ARG A 42 17.76 -25.98 30.88
N THR A 43 18.14 -26.97 31.69
CA THR A 43 18.34 -26.79 33.14
C THR A 43 19.43 -25.76 33.48
N ALA A 44 20.41 -25.51 32.59
CA ALA A 44 21.40 -24.45 32.77
C ALA A 44 20.85 -23.06 32.42
N CYS A 45 20.03 -22.95 31.37
CA CYS A 45 19.34 -21.72 30.95
C CYS A 45 18.29 -21.26 31.96
N ASP A 46 17.57 -22.21 32.56
CA ASP A 46 16.52 -21.97 33.56
C ASP A 46 17.11 -21.83 34.98
N GLY A 47 18.13 -22.62 35.33
CA GLY A 47 18.86 -22.57 36.61
C GLY A 47 19.88 -21.43 36.76
N ASN A 48 19.87 -20.45 35.84
CA ASN A 48 20.71 -19.25 35.84
C ASN A 48 22.23 -19.52 35.95
N ALA A 49 22.71 -20.57 35.28
CA ALA A 49 24.10 -21.00 35.29
C ALA A 49 25.05 -20.03 34.53
N PRO A 50 26.37 -20.02 34.83
CA PRO A 50 27.32 -19.11 34.21
C PRO A 50 27.31 -19.16 32.67
N ILE A 51 27.32 -17.99 32.03
CA ILE A 51 27.19 -17.81 30.57
C ILE A 51 28.17 -18.73 29.81
N ASP A 52 29.45 -18.79 30.22
CA ASP A 52 30.46 -19.63 29.56
C ASP A 52 30.15 -21.13 29.64
N GLN A 53 29.62 -21.61 30.77
CA GLN A 53 29.27 -23.03 30.96
C GLN A 53 28.04 -23.40 30.12
N THR A 54 27.05 -22.50 30.07
CA THR A 54 25.85 -22.65 29.26
C THR A 54 26.17 -22.60 27.76
N GLN A 55 27.09 -21.72 27.33
CA GLN A 55 27.59 -21.68 25.95
C GLN A 55 28.41 -22.93 25.57
N GLN A 56 29.22 -23.48 26.49
CA GLN A 56 29.92 -24.75 26.27
C GLN A 56 28.94 -25.93 26.11
N LYS A 57 27.86 -25.98 26.90
CA LYS A 57 26.78 -26.97 26.73
C LYS A 57 26.09 -26.80 25.38
N LEU A 58 25.73 -25.58 24.99
CA LEU A 58 25.12 -25.28 23.68
C LEU A 58 26.02 -25.72 22.51
N ASN A 59 27.33 -25.52 22.61
CA ASN A 59 28.28 -25.93 21.57
C ASN A 59 28.37 -27.47 21.46
N LYS A 60 28.36 -28.20 22.58
CA LYS A 60 28.29 -29.68 22.56
C LYS A 60 26.99 -30.19 21.95
N LEU A 61 25.86 -29.58 22.30
CA LEU A 61 24.53 -29.93 21.79
C LEU A 61 24.42 -29.69 20.26
N LYS A 62 24.92 -28.57 19.75
CA LYS A 62 25.02 -28.30 18.30
C LYS A 62 25.87 -29.34 17.57
N LEU A 63 26.99 -29.77 18.17
CA LEU A 63 27.85 -30.81 17.60
C LEU A 63 27.20 -32.21 17.60
N ALA A 64 26.20 -32.46 18.45
CA ALA A 64 25.37 -33.66 18.39
C ALA A 64 24.29 -33.55 17.29
N ILE A 65 23.58 -32.42 17.24
CA ILE A 65 22.53 -32.17 16.24
C ILE A 65 23.09 -32.17 14.80
N ALA A 66 24.30 -31.63 14.60
CA ALA A 66 25.00 -31.64 13.32
C ALA A 66 25.51 -33.02 12.86
N ARG A 67 25.18 -34.10 13.58
CA ARG A 67 25.51 -35.49 13.24
C ARG A 67 24.27 -36.35 12.94
N PHE A 68 23.08 -35.78 12.91
CA PHE A 68 21.91 -36.51 12.43
C PHE A 68 22.06 -36.83 10.94
N ASP A 69 21.78 -38.08 10.58
CA ASP A 69 21.82 -38.58 9.20
C ASP A 69 20.41 -38.55 8.58
N ASP A 70 20.29 -38.08 7.35
CA ASP A 70 19.02 -37.89 6.62
C ASP A 70 18.34 -39.23 6.21
N SER A 71 18.97 -40.37 6.53
CA SER A 71 18.57 -41.72 6.11
C SER A 71 17.48 -42.40 6.96
N GLN A 72 16.94 -41.71 7.97
CA GLN A 72 16.05 -42.29 8.98
C GLN A 72 14.54 -42.12 8.69
N SER A 73 13.72 -42.98 9.31
CA SER A 73 12.26 -42.98 9.13
C SER A 73 11.60 -41.64 9.50
N PRO A 74 10.48 -41.24 8.85
CA PRO A 74 9.91 -39.89 8.99
C PRO A 74 9.50 -39.50 10.42
N GLU A 75 9.13 -40.45 11.27
CA GLU A 75 8.85 -40.21 12.70
C GLU A 75 10.11 -39.82 13.49
N ILE A 76 11.28 -40.33 13.11
CA ILE A 76 12.58 -40.00 13.71
C ILE A 76 13.02 -38.63 13.22
N GLN A 77 12.86 -38.35 11.93
CA GLN A 77 13.17 -37.05 11.32
C GLN A 77 12.33 -35.91 11.95
N GLN A 78 11.03 -36.14 12.19
CA GLN A 78 10.15 -35.18 12.86
C GLN A 78 10.60 -34.88 14.31
N LYS A 79 11.06 -35.91 15.05
CA LYS A 79 11.62 -35.78 16.41
C LYS A 79 12.92 -34.98 16.43
N GLN A 80 13.80 -35.22 15.46
CA GLN A 80 15.06 -34.47 15.28
C GLN A 80 14.81 -33.00 14.93
N TRP A 81 13.85 -32.69 14.05
CA TRP A 81 13.45 -31.30 13.76
C TRP A 81 12.86 -30.60 14.98
N LEU A 82 12.03 -31.29 15.78
CA LEU A 82 11.48 -30.74 17.02
C LEU A 82 12.59 -30.37 18.02
N LEU A 83 13.53 -31.29 18.26
CA LEU A 83 14.69 -31.06 19.14
C LEU A 83 15.59 -29.91 18.64
N SER A 84 15.78 -29.82 17.32
CA SER A 84 16.54 -28.75 16.67
C SER A 84 15.87 -27.38 16.85
N ARG A 85 14.54 -27.31 16.64
CA ARG A 85 13.75 -26.10 16.88
C ARG A 85 13.84 -25.65 18.34
N GLU A 86 13.58 -26.54 19.31
CA GLU A 86 13.61 -26.17 20.73
C GLU A 86 15.01 -25.78 21.21
N THR A 87 16.06 -26.40 20.65
CA THR A 87 17.45 -25.98 20.89
C THR A 87 17.71 -24.56 20.40
N LEU A 88 17.22 -24.21 19.20
CA LEU A 88 17.34 -22.86 18.65
C LEU A 88 16.49 -21.82 19.40
N GLU A 89 15.30 -22.19 19.87
CA GLU A 89 14.46 -21.34 20.73
C GLU A 89 15.18 -20.96 22.04
N TYR A 90 15.72 -21.96 22.76
CA TYR A 90 16.49 -21.70 23.98
C TYR A 90 17.81 -20.97 23.70
N ALA A 91 18.46 -21.22 22.55
CA ALA A 91 19.67 -20.49 22.14
C ALA A 91 19.38 -19.00 21.87
N ALA A 92 18.25 -18.67 21.24
CA ALA A 92 17.82 -17.29 20.99
C ALA A 92 17.50 -16.53 22.29
N LEU A 93 16.77 -17.17 23.22
CA LEU A 93 16.48 -16.59 24.54
C LEU A 93 17.76 -16.43 25.38
N PHE A 94 18.70 -17.39 25.27
CA PHE A 94 20.01 -17.29 25.92
C PHE A 94 20.89 -16.16 25.32
N SER A 95 20.89 -15.95 24.00
CA SER A 95 21.66 -14.86 23.39
C SER A 95 21.20 -13.47 23.85
N ILE A 96 19.90 -13.30 24.16
CA ILE A 96 19.39 -12.06 24.78
C ILE A 96 19.91 -11.92 26.23
N LYS A 97 19.85 -12.99 27.05
CA LYS A 97 20.46 -12.99 28.40
C LYS A 97 21.97 -12.65 28.35
N ALA A 98 22.68 -13.12 27.32
CA ALA A 98 24.10 -12.86 27.10
C ALA A 98 24.41 -11.52 26.38
N LYS A 99 23.37 -10.77 25.95
CA LYS A 99 23.46 -9.53 25.16
C LYS A 99 24.19 -9.66 23.81
N ASP A 100 24.18 -10.86 23.21
CA ASP A 100 24.71 -11.10 21.86
C ASP A 100 23.58 -11.01 20.81
N ILE A 101 23.37 -9.79 20.30
CA ILE A 101 22.38 -9.51 19.26
C ILE A 101 22.71 -10.26 17.95
N ALA A 102 24.00 -10.40 17.61
CA ALA A 102 24.42 -11.05 16.36
C ALA A 102 24.19 -12.57 16.40
N ALA A 103 24.26 -13.21 17.57
CA ALA A 103 23.80 -14.57 17.76
C ALA A 103 22.28 -14.70 17.67
N PHE A 104 21.52 -13.75 18.26
CA PHE A 104 20.06 -13.73 18.19
C PHE A 104 19.55 -13.69 16.74
N GLU A 105 20.02 -12.73 15.93
CA GLU A 105 19.68 -12.60 14.49
C GLU A 105 19.95 -13.91 13.72
N ARG A 106 21.06 -14.59 14.02
CA ARG A 106 21.45 -15.86 13.38
C ARG A 106 20.56 -17.03 13.78
N TYR A 107 20.18 -17.14 15.05
CA TYR A 107 19.26 -18.19 15.51
C TYR A 107 17.84 -17.93 15.02
N PHE A 108 17.38 -16.68 15.01
CA PHE A 108 16.07 -16.34 14.47
C PHE A 108 15.98 -16.62 12.96
N SER A 109 17.02 -16.28 12.20
CA SER A 109 17.09 -16.61 10.77
C SER A 109 16.97 -18.12 10.49
N GLN A 110 17.51 -18.98 11.36
CA GLN A 110 17.33 -20.44 11.28
C GLN A 110 15.93 -20.88 11.73
N LEU A 111 15.36 -20.24 12.75
CA LEU A 111 14.00 -20.52 13.23
C LEU A 111 12.90 -20.19 12.21
N LYS A 112 13.11 -19.22 11.29
CA LYS A 112 12.14 -18.91 10.22
C LYS A 112 11.71 -20.17 9.44
N THR A 113 12.66 -21.03 9.05
CA THR A 113 12.35 -22.29 8.35
C THR A 113 11.57 -23.29 9.20
N TYR A 114 11.78 -23.33 10.52
CA TYR A 114 10.99 -24.17 11.43
C TYR A 114 9.60 -23.60 11.76
N TYR A 115 9.38 -22.30 11.57
CA TYR A 115 8.12 -21.60 11.88
C TYR A 115 7.21 -21.40 10.66
N PHE A 116 7.78 -21.27 9.46
CA PHE A 116 7.04 -21.01 8.23
C PHE A 116 7.08 -22.22 7.28
N ASP A 117 8.26 -22.62 6.79
CA ASP A 117 8.41 -23.69 5.78
C ASP A 117 7.96 -25.07 6.30
N LEU A 118 8.26 -25.37 7.57
CA LEU A 118 7.91 -26.65 8.22
C LEU A 118 6.60 -26.60 9.03
N ALA A 119 5.82 -25.51 8.94
CA ALA A 119 4.58 -25.33 9.70
C ALA A 119 3.51 -26.40 9.43
N THR A 120 3.55 -27.04 8.25
CA THR A 120 2.65 -28.14 7.88
C THR A 120 3.06 -29.51 8.45
N LYS A 121 4.27 -29.62 9.03
CA LYS A 121 4.86 -30.90 9.51
C LYS A 121 5.16 -30.92 11.01
N LEU A 122 5.13 -29.77 11.70
CA LEU A 122 5.48 -29.65 13.12
C LEU A 122 4.36 -28.94 13.91
N PRO A 123 4.04 -29.38 15.15
CA PRO A 123 3.06 -28.69 15.98
C PRO A 123 3.59 -27.30 16.42
N PRO A 124 2.73 -26.27 16.54
CA PRO A 124 3.14 -24.92 16.90
C PRO A 124 3.80 -24.87 18.29
N SER A 125 4.81 -24.02 18.46
CA SER A 125 5.55 -23.89 19.72
C SER A 125 4.98 -22.80 20.62
N GLN A 126 4.92 -23.06 21.93
CA GLN A 126 4.46 -22.08 22.92
C GLN A 126 5.37 -20.83 22.96
N ARG A 127 6.66 -20.97 22.64
CA ARG A 127 7.66 -19.88 22.65
C ARG A 127 7.78 -19.13 21.32
N GLN A 128 7.16 -19.64 20.25
CA GLN A 128 7.21 -19.07 18.90
C GLN A 128 6.78 -17.61 18.88
N TYR A 129 5.62 -17.30 19.47
CA TYR A 129 5.08 -15.94 19.53
C TYR A 129 5.95 -15.00 20.37
N THR A 130 6.54 -15.49 21.47
CA THR A 130 7.46 -14.71 22.32
C THR A 130 8.73 -14.32 21.56
N ILE A 131 9.31 -15.24 20.79
CA ILE A 131 10.54 -15.01 20.00
C ILE A 131 10.26 -14.11 18.79
N ILE A 132 9.12 -14.31 18.11
CA ILE A 132 8.69 -13.45 17.00
C ILE A 132 8.47 -12.00 17.48
N GLY A 133 7.80 -11.80 18.62
CA GLY A 133 7.61 -10.47 19.21
C GLY A 133 8.93 -9.81 19.69
N LEU A 134 9.94 -10.61 20.05
CA LEU A 134 11.29 -10.11 20.38
C LEU A 134 12.03 -9.61 19.13
N GLU A 135 11.95 -10.32 17.99
CA GLU A 135 12.51 -9.82 16.73
C GLU A 135 11.75 -8.57 16.25
N LEU A 136 10.42 -8.57 16.30
CA LEU A 136 9.62 -7.39 15.94
C LEU A 136 10.04 -6.15 16.77
N LEU A 137 10.22 -6.31 18.08
CA LEU A 137 10.71 -5.22 18.94
C LEU A 137 12.17 -4.81 18.64
N HIS A 138 13.02 -5.76 18.24
CA HIS A 138 14.40 -5.53 17.82
C HIS A 138 14.50 -4.79 16.47
N SER A 139 13.62 -5.09 15.50
CA SER A 139 13.52 -4.31 14.25
C SER A 139 13.12 -2.86 14.52
N LEU A 140 12.16 -2.63 15.42
CA LEU A 140 11.75 -1.27 15.84
C LEU A 140 12.87 -0.52 16.56
N SER A 141 13.61 -1.18 17.48
CA SER A 141 14.69 -0.51 18.23
C SER A 141 15.91 -0.14 17.37
N LYS A 142 15.99 -0.70 16.15
CA LYS A 142 16.99 -0.37 15.11
C LYS A 142 16.44 0.52 13.97
N ASP A 143 15.21 1.02 14.07
CA ASP A 143 14.53 1.82 13.03
C ASP A 143 14.41 1.10 11.67
N LYS A 144 14.32 -0.24 11.69
CA LYS A 144 14.21 -1.08 10.49
C LYS A 144 12.76 -1.48 10.21
N LEU A 145 11.95 -0.51 9.79
CA LEU A 145 10.53 -0.74 9.47
C LEU A 145 10.33 -1.75 8.32
N ASP A 146 11.25 -1.83 7.35
CA ASP A 146 11.17 -2.81 6.25
C ASP A 146 11.25 -4.26 6.75
N GLU A 147 12.18 -4.57 7.65
CA GLU A 147 12.33 -5.92 8.25
C GLU A 147 11.14 -6.24 9.17
N PHE A 148 10.61 -5.23 9.88
CA PHE A 148 9.42 -5.35 10.72
C PHE A 148 8.16 -5.70 9.91
N HIS A 149 7.84 -4.93 8.86
CA HIS A 149 6.66 -5.19 8.03
C HIS A 149 6.79 -6.49 7.23
N THR A 150 7.98 -6.82 6.72
CA THR A 150 8.25 -8.11 6.07
C THR A 150 7.98 -9.28 7.02
N LEU A 151 8.35 -9.16 8.30
CA LEU A 151 8.06 -10.18 9.30
C LEU A 151 6.57 -10.24 9.67
N LEU A 152 5.85 -9.11 9.69
CA LEU A 152 4.41 -9.09 9.91
C LEU A 152 3.60 -9.75 8.78
N GLU A 153 4.01 -9.59 7.51
CA GLU A 153 3.36 -10.21 6.36
C GLU A 153 3.49 -11.75 6.38
N LEU A 154 4.61 -12.28 6.89
CA LEU A 154 4.80 -13.73 7.08
C LEU A 154 3.93 -14.33 8.20
N ILE A 155 3.35 -13.52 9.10
CA ILE A 155 2.59 -13.98 10.26
C ILE A 155 1.08 -13.97 9.92
N PRO A 156 0.37 -15.12 9.96
CA PRO A 156 -1.07 -15.16 9.77
C PRO A 156 -1.83 -14.23 10.73
N PHE A 157 -2.81 -13.48 10.21
CA PHE A 157 -3.56 -12.44 10.95
C PHE A 157 -4.19 -12.93 12.27
N ALA A 158 -4.61 -14.20 12.33
CA ALA A 158 -5.10 -14.85 13.55
C ALA A 158 -4.10 -14.82 14.74
N HIS A 159 -2.81 -14.59 14.48
CA HIS A 159 -1.76 -14.52 15.49
C HIS A 159 -1.35 -13.09 15.85
N HIS A 160 -1.77 -12.06 15.09
CA HIS A 160 -1.52 -10.65 15.44
C HIS A 160 -2.24 -10.23 16.74
N GLN A 161 -3.30 -10.95 17.13
CA GLN A 161 -3.98 -10.74 18.42
C GLN A 161 -3.23 -11.31 19.63
N ASN A 162 -2.14 -12.08 19.43
CA ASN A 162 -1.35 -12.63 20.53
C ASN A 162 -0.62 -11.51 21.29
N VAL A 163 -0.65 -11.55 22.63
CA VAL A 163 -0.06 -10.53 23.52
C VAL A 163 1.38 -10.16 23.13
N PHE A 164 2.21 -11.14 22.77
CA PHE A 164 3.61 -10.93 22.42
C PHE A 164 3.83 -10.23 21.08
N ILE A 165 2.90 -10.37 20.13
CA ILE A 165 2.99 -9.77 18.78
C ILE A 165 2.23 -8.43 18.72
N LYS A 166 1.10 -8.36 19.43
CA LYS A 166 0.29 -7.14 19.58
C LYS A 166 1.07 -5.99 20.21
N HIS A 167 1.91 -6.26 21.22
CA HIS A 167 2.67 -5.22 21.91
C HIS A 167 3.65 -4.47 20.98
N PRO A 168 4.53 -5.13 20.20
CA PRO A 168 5.30 -4.48 19.13
C PRO A 168 4.46 -3.70 18.10
N ILE A 169 3.34 -4.26 17.63
CA ILE A 169 2.44 -3.57 16.67
C ILE A 169 1.88 -2.27 17.29
N GLN A 170 1.46 -2.30 18.55
CA GLN A 170 0.96 -1.09 19.23
C GLN A 170 2.06 -0.04 19.45
N LEU A 171 3.31 -0.47 19.71
CA LEU A 171 4.45 0.46 19.83
C LEU A 171 4.76 1.15 18.50
N GLU A 172 4.75 0.40 17.39
CA GLU A 172 4.95 0.95 16.04
C GLU A 172 3.83 1.92 15.65
N GLN A 173 2.57 1.57 15.91
CA GLN A 173 1.43 2.49 15.77
C GLN A 173 1.65 3.76 16.60
N TYR A 174 2.05 3.66 17.88
CA TYR A 174 2.27 4.83 18.73
C TYR A 174 3.45 5.71 18.26
N MET A 175 4.45 5.13 17.59
CA MET A 175 5.53 5.89 16.94
C MET A 175 5.04 6.62 15.69
N MET A 176 4.27 5.97 14.82
CA MET A 176 3.63 6.61 13.65
C MET A 176 2.63 7.72 14.05
N GLU A 177 1.89 7.53 15.15
CA GLU A 177 0.98 8.53 15.70
C GLU A 177 1.70 9.70 16.42
N GLY A 178 3.04 9.71 16.51
CA GLY A 178 3.80 10.67 17.32
C GLY A 178 3.42 10.64 18.81
N SER A 179 2.77 9.57 19.27
CA SER A 179 2.10 9.47 20.56
C SER A 179 3.04 8.96 21.65
N PHE A 180 4.20 9.61 21.79
CA PHE A 180 5.31 9.18 22.64
C PHE A 180 4.95 8.95 24.12
N ASN A 181 3.93 9.65 24.63
CA ASN A 181 3.39 9.41 25.98
C ASN A 181 2.84 7.98 26.15
N LYS A 182 2.28 7.38 25.09
CA LYS A 182 1.79 5.98 25.08
C LYS A 182 2.97 4.99 25.07
N VAL A 183 4.04 5.30 24.33
CA VAL A 183 5.30 4.51 24.31
C VAL A 183 5.95 4.51 25.70
N LEU A 184 6.04 5.68 26.34
CA LEU A 184 6.51 5.84 27.72
C LEU A 184 5.65 5.06 28.74
N ALA A 185 4.33 5.03 28.54
CA ALA A 185 3.42 4.24 29.38
C ALA A 185 3.62 2.73 29.18
N ALA A 186 3.77 2.26 27.93
CA ALA A 186 3.94 0.85 27.58
C ALA A 186 5.23 0.22 28.17
N LYS A 187 6.26 1.01 28.48
CA LYS A 187 7.43 0.53 29.25
C LYS A 187 7.07 -0.06 30.63
N ASN A 188 5.88 0.22 31.17
CA ASN A 188 5.41 -0.35 32.44
C ASN A 188 4.56 -1.62 32.26
N ASP A 189 4.22 -2.00 31.02
CA ASP A 189 3.30 -3.09 30.67
C ASP A 189 3.97 -4.10 29.73
N ILE A 190 5.17 -4.56 30.13
CA ILE A 190 6.04 -5.39 29.30
C ILE A 190 5.60 -6.88 29.38
N PRO A 191 5.27 -7.56 28.26
CA PRO A 191 4.74 -8.93 28.28
C PRO A 191 5.67 -10.02 28.84
N ALA A 192 7.00 -9.83 28.78
CA ALA A 192 7.98 -10.76 29.35
C ALA A 192 9.33 -10.06 29.61
N GLU A 193 10.08 -10.52 30.62
CA GLU A 193 11.35 -9.93 31.08
C GLU A 193 12.37 -9.70 29.96
N GLN A 194 12.44 -10.61 28.97
CA GLN A 194 13.39 -10.54 27.85
C GLN A 194 13.16 -9.31 26.94
N TYR A 195 11.97 -8.73 26.94
CA TYR A 195 11.64 -7.54 26.14
C TYR A 195 12.28 -6.28 26.71
N ALA A 196 12.62 -6.24 28.01
CA ALA A 196 13.15 -5.05 28.67
C ALA A 196 14.42 -4.50 27.98
N TYR A 197 15.30 -5.39 27.51
CA TYR A 197 16.54 -5.01 26.82
C TYR A 197 16.29 -4.22 25.52
N PHE A 198 15.37 -4.70 24.67
CA PHE A 198 15.03 -4.00 23.43
C PHE A 198 14.08 -2.82 23.67
N MET A 199 13.26 -2.84 24.74
CA MET A 199 12.47 -1.68 25.17
C MET A 199 13.35 -0.51 25.61
N ASP A 200 14.42 -0.76 26.35
CA ASP A 200 15.38 0.29 26.74
C ASP A 200 16.04 0.92 25.51
N GLN A 201 16.51 0.09 24.56
CA GLN A 201 17.07 0.58 23.29
C GLN A 201 16.04 1.38 22.47
N LEU A 202 14.79 0.87 22.37
CA LEU A 202 13.71 1.58 21.67
C LEU A 202 13.41 2.93 22.30
N MET A 203 13.38 3.02 23.63
CA MET A 203 13.14 4.28 24.35
C MET A 203 14.22 5.33 24.06
N ASP A 204 15.47 4.92 23.86
CA ASP A 204 16.56 5.83 23.53
C ASP A 204 16.51 6.27 22.06
N THR A 205 16.18 5.38 21.13
CA THR A 205 15.87 5.73 19.72
C THR A 205 14.70 6.72 19.65
N VAL A 206 13.60 6.45 20.35
CA VAL A 206 12.43 7.34 20.43
C VAL A 206 12.76 8.70 21.04
N ARG A 207 13.52 8.74 22.15
CA ARG A 207 13.92 10.03 22.78
C ARG A 207 14.83 10.85 21.87
N ASN A 208 15.67 10.20 21.07
CA ASN A 208 16.47 10.87 20.04
C ASN A 208 15.58 11.47 18.92
N GLY A 209 14.61 10.71 18.38
CA GLY A 209 13.66 11.24 17.40
C GLY A 209 12.87 12.45 17.91
N ILE A 210 12.38 12.40 19.16
CA ILE A 210 11.71 13.54 19.82
C ILE A 210 12.64 14.75 19.91
N ALA A 211 13.91 14.55 20.25
CA ALA A 211 14.90 15.62 20.34
C ALA A 211 15.13 16.31 18.98
N ASP A 212 15.24 15.54 17.90
CA ASP A 212 15.45 16.07 16.55
C ASP A 212 14.20 16.82 16.04
N CYS A 213 12.99 16.31 16.33
CA CYS A 213 11.74 17.05 16.11
C CYS A 213 11.70 18.37 16.91
N CYS A 214 12.13 18.38 18.17
CA CYS A 214 12.17 19.59 19.00
C CYS A 214 13.11 20.66 18.42
N THR A 215 14.31 20.28 17.96
CA THR A 215 15.24 21.23 17.31
C THR A 215 14.70 21.82 16.00
N SER A 216 13.75 21.15 15.36
CA SER A 216 13.14 21.57 14.10
C SER A 216 11.88 22.42 14.29
N ALA A 217 11.15 22.19 15.39
CA ALA A 217 9.86 22.84 15.67
C ALA A 217 9.95 24.10 16.53
N TYR A 218 11.00 24.25 17.34
CA TYR A 218 11.14 25.34 18.31
C TYR A 218 12.51 26.03 18.17
N ASP A 219 12.55 27.37 18.24
CA ASP A 219 13.83 28.08 18.39
C ASP A 219 14.39 27.93 19.83
N HIS A 220 13.49 27.83 20.82
CA HIS A 220 13.80 27.65 22.25
C HIS A 220 12.67 26.90 22.98
N LEU A 221 12.99 26.26 24.12
CA LEU A 221 12.05 25.48 24.94
C LEU A 221 12.39 25.57 26.43
N GLY A 222 11.39 25.74 27.31
CA GLY A 222 11.63 25.83 28.76
C GLY A 222 12.07 24.50 29.37
N ILE A 223 12.94 24.53 30.40
CA ILE A 223 13.46 23.30 31.04
C ILE A 223 12.34 22.32 31.44
N ARG A 224 11.27 22.81 32.08
CA ARG A 224 10.13 21.97 32.53
C ARG A 224 9.37 21.33 31.36
N GLU A 225 9.30 22.02 30.23
CA GLU A 225 8.62 21.54 29.03
C GLU A 225 9.48 20.51 28.29
N ALA A 226 10.79 20.76 28.19
CA ALA A 226 11.76 19.80 27.67
C ALA A 226 11.80 18.51 28.51
N GLN A 227 11.75 18.59 29.85
CA GLN A 227 11.61 17.41 30.72
C GLN A 227 10.35 16.61 30.40
N ARG A 228 9.20 17.29 30.29
CA ARG A 228 7.90 16.66 29.98
C ARG A 228 7.88 16.01 28.60
N ILE A 229 8.47 16.65 27.59
CA ILE A 229 8.45 16.18 26.19
C ILE A 229 9.43 15.03 25.97
N LEU A 230 10.62 15.06 26.59
CA LEU A 230 11.64 14.01 26.47
C LEU A 230 11.46 12.84 27.47
N GLY A 231 10.44 12.91 28.34
CA GLY A 231 10.15 11.90 29.36
C GLY A 231 11.24 11.77 30.44
N LEU A 232 11.95 12.87 30.75
CA LEU A 232 13.10 12.87 31.66
C LEU A 232 12.70 13.30 33.07
N SER A 233 12.92 12.41 34.05
CA SER A 233 12.44 12.57 35.43
C SER A 233 13.32 13.50 36.28
N SER A 234 14.60 13.70 35.93
CA SER A 234 15.49 14.66 36.59
C SER A 234 15.97 15.77 35.66
N GLN A 235 16.20 16.95 36.22
CA GLN A 235 16.85 18.06 35.54
C GLN A 235 18.30 17.73 35.17
N ASP A 236 19.01 16.92 35.97
CA ASP A 236 20.40 16.52 35.71
C ASP A 236 20.53 15.60 34.49
N GLN A 237 19.51 14.76 34.26
CA GLN A 237 19.40 13.91 33.07
C GLN A 237 19.20 14.78 31.82
N LEU A 238 18.31 15.78 31.89
CA LEU A 238 18.12 16.75 30.81
C LEU A 238 19.38 17.58 30.55
N THR A 239 20.10 18.01 31.60
CA THR A 239 21.37 18.74 31.44
C THR A 239 22.44 17.87 30.78
N SER A 240 22.54 16.60 31.16
CA SER A 240 23.46 15.64 30.52
C SER A 240 23.13 15.42 29.05
N PHE A 241 21.86 15.18 28.73
CA PHE A 241 21.38 14.97 27.35
C PHE A 241 21.53 16.25 26.48
N ALA A 242 21.29 17.43 27.05
CA ALA A 242 21.52 18.72 26.39
C ALA A 242 23.01 18.95 26.09
N ASN A 243 23.91 18.58 27.01
CA ASN A 243 25.36 18.66 26.79
C ASN A 243 25.82 17.71 25.67
N GLU A 244 25.30 16.48 25.64
CA GLU A 244 25.56 15.48 24.59
C GLU A 244 25.09 15.97 23.22
N ARG A 245 23.87 16.51 23.13
CA ARG A 245 23.30 17.15 21.92
C ARG A 245 23.86 18.57 21.64
N LYS A 246 24.78 19.08 22.47
CA LYS A 246 25.43 20.42 22.37
C LYS A 246 24.45 21.61 22.39
N TRP A 247 23.27 21.46 22.98
CA TRP A 247 22.29 22.52 23.14
C TRP A 247 22.75 23.56 24.17
N ARG A 248 22.42 24.84 23.98
CA ARG A 248 22.81 25.90 24.93
C ARG A 248 21.66 26.19 25.90
N VAL A 249 21.92 26.10 27.20
CA VAL A 249 21.01 26.67 28.21
C VAL A 249 21.28 28.17 28.32
N SER A 250 20.21 28.97 28.30
CA SER A 250 20.25 30.44 28.46
C SER A 250 19.11 30.90 29.37
N VAL A 251 19.19 32.14 29.87
CA VAL A 251 18.12 32.75 30.66
C VAL A 251 17.34 33.72 29.78
N LEU A 252 16.03 33.47 29.61
CA LEU A 252 15.11 34.37 28.92
C LEU A 252 13.95 34.71 29.87
N ASN A 253 13.66 36.00 30.02
CA ASN A 253 12.61 36.54 30.90
C ASN A 253 12.67 36.08 32.37
N GLY A 254 13.83 35.59 32.83
CA GLY A 254 14.04 35.08 34.20
C GLY A 254 13.90 33.56 34.34
N GLU A 255 13.55 32.83 33.28
CA GLU A 255 13.51 31.37 33.26
C GLU A 255 14.64 30.77 32.44
N ASN A 256 15.09 29.57 32.83
CA ASN A 256 16.09 28.80 32.10
C ASN A 256 15.44 28.09 30.90
N VAL A 257 15.91 28.39 29.70
CA VAL A 257 15.44 27.79 28.45
C VAL A 257 16.61 27.13 27.71
N ILE A 258 16.30 26.08 26.95
CA ILE A 258 17.21 25.46 26.00
C ILE A 258 17.04 26.19 24.66
N LEU A 259 18.14 26.71 24.11
CA LEU A 259 18.20 27.30 22.77
C LEU A 259 18.69 26.24 21.78
N PHE A 260 17.89 25.99 20.74
CA PHE A 260 18.23 25.05 19.67
C PHE A 260 18.91 25.75 18.47
N ARG A 261 18.63 27.04 18.27
CA ARG A 261 19.13 27.83 17.13
C ARG A 261 20.21 28.84 17.54
N GLN A 262 21.21 29.03 16.68
CA GLN A 262 22.25 30.06 16.87
C GLN A 262 21.87 31.34 16.13
N GLU A 263 21.88 32.49 16.82
CA GLU A 263 21.91 33.81 16.16
C GLU A 263 23.34 34.13 15.70
N GLU A 264 23.73 33.66 14.52
CA GLU A 264 24.88 34.26 13.82
C GLU A 264 24.45 35.54 13.07
N GLN A 265 24.77 36.68 13.69
CA GLN A 265 24.90 38.01 13.09
C GLN A 265 23.67 38.63 12.38
N LYS A 266 22.78 39.24 13.17
CA LYS A 266 22.04 40.44 12.70
C LYS A 266 23.02 41.59 12.49
N GLY A 267 23.41 41.88 11.24
CA GLY A 267 24.47 42.85 10.96
C GLY A 267 24.48 43.45 9.54
N LYS A 268 23.52 44.34 9.25
CA LYS A 268 23.50 45.26 8.09
C LYS A 268 23.55 44.62 6.68
N GLU A 269 22.39 44.43 6.09
CA GLU A 269 22.03 45.24 4.91
C GLU A 269 20.52 45.47 4.89
N ASP A 270 20.08 46.65 4.47
CA ASP A 270 18.72 47.14 4.73
C ASP A 270 17.87 47.22 3.45
N SER A 271 16.59 46.84 3.56
CA SER A 271 15.53 47.27 2.65
C SER A 271 15.66 47.00 1.13
N GLN A 272 15.83 45.76 0.68
CA GLN A 272 15.22 45.36 -0.61
C GLN A 272 14.89 43.87 -0.76
N ILE A 273 13.63 43.51 -0.51
CA ILE A 273 13.05 42.26 -1.04
C ILE A 273 13.15 42.34 -2.57
N PRO A 274 13.71 41.33 -3.27
CA PRO A 274 14.00 41.42 -4.71
C PRO A 274 12.73 41.20 -5.55
N SER A 275 11.75 42.10 -5.41
CA SER A 275 10.45 42.08 -6.09
C SER A 275 10.62 42.04 -7.61
N GLN A 276 11.58 42.78 -8.19
CA GLN A 276 11.91 42.69 -9.61
C GLN A 276 12.42 41.31 -10.04
N LYS A 277 13.07 40.55 -9.15
CA LYS A 277 13.60 39.21 -9.44
C LYS A 277 12.48 38.18 -9.40
N LEU A 278 11.60 38.25 -8.38
CA LEU A 278 10.36 37.46 -8.34
C LEU A 278 9.46 37.78 -9.53
N ILE A 279 9.18 39.06 -9.82
CA ILE A 279 8.36 39.49 -10.96
C ILE A 279 8.96 38.99 -12.29
N ARG A 280 10.30 39.01 -12.46
CA ARG A 280 10.94 38.41 -13.64
C ARG A 280 10.76 36.89 -13.71
N GLN A 281 10.82 36.18 -12.58
CA GLN A 281 10.59 34.73 -12.54
C GLN A 281 9.11 34.36 -12.78
N THR A 282 8.16 35.10 -12.20
CA THR A 282 6.72 34.94 -12.45
C THR A 282 6.37 35.29 -13.89
N LEU A 283 6.96 36.34 -14.48
CA LEU A 283 6.80 36.68 -15.89
C LEU A 283 7.46 35.66 -16.82
N SER A 284 8.58 35.03 -16.45
CA SER A 284 9.15 33.94 -17.24
C SER A 284 8.26 32.70 -17.21
N TYR A 285 7.72 32.34 -16.03
CA TYR A 285 6.74 31.24 -15.91
C TYR A 285 5.46 31.51 -16.73
N ALA A 286 4.88 32.70 -16.59
CA ALA A 286 3.70 33.10 -17.38
C ALA A 286 3.98 33.12 -18.89
N ARG A 287 5.23 33.41 -19.30
CA ARG A 287 5.65 33.38 -20.71
C ARG A 287 5.91 31.96 -21.24
N SER A 288 6.28 31.00 -20.40
CA SER A 288 6.38 29.58 -20.79
C SER A 288 5.02 28.85 -20.79
N SER A 289 4.06 29.28 -19.97
CA SER A 289 2.76 28.58 -19.80
C SER A 289 1.66 28.99 -20.78
N VAL A 290 1.94 29.82 -21.81
CA VAL A 290 0.91 30.32 -22.76
C VAL A 290 1.37 30.22 -24.23
N VAL A 291 1.53 28.99 -24.74
CA VAL A 291 1.24 28.68 -26.17
C VAL A 291 0.70 27.26 -26.31
N LEU A 292 -0.63 27.09 -26.27
CA LEU A 292 -1.32 26.11 -27.11
C LEU A 292 -2.62 26.69 -27.68
N LYS A 293 -2.55 27.02 -28.98
CA LYS A 293 -3.64 27.12 -29.97
C LYS A 293 -5.04 27.54 -29.47
N THR A 294 -5.42 28.78 -29.76
CA THR A 294 -6.49 29.02 -30.75
C THR A 294 -6.06 30.19 -31.64
N GLY A 295 -6.42 30.15 -32.92
CA GLY A 295 -6.08 31.19 -33.88
C GLY A 295 -7.31 31.95 -34.33
N ASN A 296 -7.22 33.27 -34.39
CA ASN A 296 -7.95 34.03 -35.40
C ASN A 296 -7.22 35.32 -35.79
N LYS A 297 -7.60 35.88 -36.94
CA LYS A 297 -6.89 36.97 -37.64
C LYS A 297 -6.90 38.28 -36.83
N TYR A 298 -5.83 39.08 -36.93
CA TYR A 298 -5.86 40.39 -37.60
C TYR A 298 -4.44 40.95 -37.87
N VAL A 299 -4.36 41.96 -38.74
CA VAL A 299 -3.16 42.45 -39.46
C VAL A 299 -2.25 43.34 -38.58
N GLY A 300 -0.90 43.32 -38.76
CA GLY A 300 0.00 44.12 -37.91
C GLY A 300 1.45 44.49 -38.35
N GLY A 301 2.09 43.81 -39.30
CA GLY A 301 3.34 44.28 -39.98
C GLY A 301 4.71 44.16 -39.27
N PHE A 302 5.75 43.85 -40.07
CA PHE A 302 7.22 44.08 -39.89
C PHE A 302 7.96 43.51 -38.64
N LYS A 303 9.17 42.93 -38.71
CA LYS A 303 10.06 42.52 -39.83
C LYS A 303 11.03 41.41 -39.30
N VAL A 304 11.65 40.62 -40.19
CA VAL A 304 12.42 39.38 -39.84
C VAL A 304 13.96 39.53 -39.95
N SER A 305 14.69 38.87 -39.05
CA SER A 305 16.10 38.38 -39.20
C SER A 305 16.38 37.30 -38.12
N SER A 306 16.70 36.01 -38.42
CA SER A 306 17.97 35.46 -38.96
C SER A 306 19.09 35.38 -37.87
N VAL A 307 19.86 34.30 -37.58
CA VAL A 307 20.09 32.95 -38.21
C VAL A 307 20.67 31.92 -37.17
N ALA A 308 20.90 30.64 -37.54
CA ALA A 308 21.48 29.52 -36.73
C ALA A 308 23.06 29.52 -36.64
N ASP A 309 23.87 28.52 -36.21
CA ASP A 309 23.81 27.03 -35.98
C ASP A 309 25.09 26.60 -35.15
N VAL A 310 25.41 25.40 -34.58
CA VAL A 310 24.86 24.01 -34.51
C VAL A 310 25.42 23.22 -33.27
N ALA A 311 25.20 21.90 -33.17
CA ALA A 311 25.61 20.96 -32.09
C ALA A 311 26.74 19.92 -32.45
N VAL A 312 26.82 18.79 -31.68
CA VAL A 312 27.59 17.52 -31.87
C VAL A 312 29.05 17.52 -31.37
N THR A 313 29.61 16.52 -30.65
CA THR A 313 29.23 15.13 -30.19
C THR A 313 29.01 15.03 -28.66
N GLY A 314 28.60 13.91 -28.02
CA GLY A 314 28.14 12.58 -28.49
C GLY A 314 28.94 11.36 -27.92
N GLY A 315 28.24 10.36 -27.32
CA GLY A 315 28.76 9.10 -26.73
C GLY A 315 28.51 9.01 -25.21
N LEU A 316 27.52 8.30 -24.63
CA LEU A 316 27.12 6.85 -24.66
C LEU A 316 28.13 5.95 -23.91
N THR A 317 27.72 5.00 -23.07
CA THR A 317 26.54 4.07 -23.14
C THR A 317 25.66 4.03 -21.87
N GLY A 318 24.47 3.41 -21.95
CA GLY A 318 23.72 2.98 -20.75
C GLY A 318 22.20 2.75 -20.91
N ALA A 319 21.46 3.67 -21.52
CA ALA A 319 19.99 3.71 -21.40
C ALA A 319 19.25 4.16 -22.68
N LEU A 320 19.67 3.66 -23.85
CA LEU A 320 19.10 4.08 -25.15
C LEU A 320 19.14 2.91 -26.16
N GLU A 321 18.22 1.95 -25.98
CA GLU A 321 18.14 0.73 -26.81
C GLU A 321 16.68 0.27 -27.05
N ARG A 322 15.70 1.18 -26.98
CA ARG A 322 14.27 0.92 -27.29
C ARG A 322 13.54 2.04 -28.04
N THR A 323 14.26 2.96 -28.67
CA THR A 323 13.66 4.13 -29.36
C THR A 323 14.36 4.46 -30.68
N THR A 324 14.61 3.46 -31.52
CA THR A 324 15.04 3.62 -32.92
C THR A 324 14.55 2.46 -33.78
N GLU A 325 13.26 2.46 -34.10
CA GLU A 325 12.83 2.13 -35.46
C GLU A 325 12.34 3.43 -36.13
N GLU A 326 12.31 3.45 -37.46
CA GLU A 326 12.07 4.61 -38.35
C GLU A 326 13.14 5.73 -38.42
N GLY A 327 13.32 6.28 -39.64
CA GLY A 327 13.38 7.75 -39.79
C GLY A 327 14.73 8.46 -40.01
N ILE A 328 15.57 8.02 -40.94
CA ILE A 328 16.78 8.76 -41.39
C ILE A 328 16.45 10.18 -41.91
N ILE A 329 17.22 11.23 -41.54
CA ILE A 329 17.77 12.29 -42.43
C ILE A 329 18.75 13.23 -41.68
N SER A 330 19.61 13.95 -42.44
CA SER A 330 20.90 14.51 -41.99
C SER A 330 21.01 16.03 -41.92
N HIS A 331 21.85 16.58 -41.03
CA HIS A 331 23.10 17.29 -41.37
C HIS A 331 23.92 17.79 -40.15
N ARG A 332 25.17 18.25 -40.38
CA ARG A 332 26.06 18.96 -39.44
C ARG A 332 26.75 20.14 -40.15
N PRO A 333 27.01 21.27 -39.47
CA PRO A 333 28.34 21.92 -39.54
C PRO A 333 29.21 21.73 -38.27
N ARG A 334 30.33 22.47 -38.18
CA ARG A 334 31.34 22.46 -37.09
C ARG A 334 31.70 23.90 -36.70
N PHE A 335 32.16 24.13 -35.47
CA PHE A 335 32.96 25.31 -35.11
C PHE A 335 34.23 24.97 -34.32
N ARG A 336 35.19 25.91 -34.27
CA ARG A 336 36.54 25.74 -33.68
C ARG A 336 36.74 26.67 -32.47
N HIS A 337 37.37 26.12 -31.44
CA HIS A 337 37.94 26.73 -30.23
C HIS A 337 37.81 28.26 -30.00
N ARG A 338 37.32 28.61 -28.79
CA ARG A 338 38.12 29.42 -27.86
C ARG A 338 37.79 29.09 -26.39
N SER A 339 38.85 29.09 -25.56
CA SER A 339 38.84 29.17 -24.08
C SER A 339 37.85 28.28 -23.30
N ILE A 340 38.33 27.13 -22.82
CA ILE A 340 37.70 26.41 -21.70
C ILE A 340 37.99 27.18 -20.40
N VAL A 341 36.94 27.47 -19.62
CA VAL A 341 37.04 27.77 -18.18
C VAL A 341 36.40 26.60 -17.45
N SER A 342 37.18 25.89 -16.64
CA SER A 342 36.70 24.72 -15.91
C SER A 342 35.88 25.13 -14.69
N VAL A 343 34.56 25.02 -14.79
CA VAL A 343 33.66 25.01 -13.63
C VAL A 343 33.67 23.59 -13.04
N PRO A 344 33.80 23.39 -11.71
CA PRO A 344 33.81 22.06 -11.11
C PRO A 344 32.51 21.30 -11.34
N SER A 345 32.59 19.98 -11.57
CA SER A 345 31.49 19.11 -11.97
C SER A 345 30.52 18.70 -10.85
N ASP A 346 30.41 19.49 -9.78
CA ASP A 346 29.61 19.17 -8.59
C ASP A 346 28.30 19.97 -8.53
N ARG A 347 27.22 19.29 -8.10
CA ARG A 347 25.86 19.82 -7.87
C ARG A 347 25.01 20.15 -9.12
N TYR A 348 24.69 19.12 -9.88
CA TYR A 348 23.33 18.95 -10.43
C TYR A 348 22.77 17.56 -10.07
N ILE A 349 22.62 17.31 -8.77
CA ILE A 349 21.73 16.24 -8.30
C ILE A 349 20.31 16.81 -8.42
N LEU A 350 19.58 16.37 -9.46
CA LEU A 350 18.13 16.45 -9.45
C LEU A 350 17.66 15.54 -8.31
N SER A 351 17.09 16.13 -7.26
CA SER A 351 16.53 15.37 -6.15
C SER A 351 15.27 14.66 -6.61
N GLN A 352 15.40 13.41 -7.09
CA GLN A 352 14.29 12.50 -7.33
C GLN A 352 13.65 12.15 -5.98
N THR A 353 12.78 13.04 -5.49
CA THR A 353 11.99 12.82 -4.27
C THR A 353 10.89 11.81 -4.56
N SER A 354 11.23 10.53 -4.44
CA SER A 354 10.24 9.45 -4.46
C SER A 354 9.19 9.72 -3.38
N LYS A 355 7.93 9.87 -3.80
CA LYS A 355 6.78 10.06 -2.92
C LYS A 355 6.09 8.71 -2.75
N VAL A 356 5.68 8.39 -1.52
CA VAL A 356 4.88 7.18 -1.27
C VAL A 356 3.40 7.52 -1.42
N VAL A 357 2.74 6.91 -2.40
CA VAL A 357 1.28 6.98 -2.57
C VAL A 357 0.60 5.77 -1.94
N ARG A 358 -0.55 5.98 -1.30
CA ARG A 358 -1.39 4.91 -0.72
C ARG A 358 -2.60 4.69 -1.63
N VAL A 359 -2.76 3.47 -2.15
CA VAL A 359 -3.92 3.06 -2.95
C VAL A 359 -4.74 2.06 -2.14
N TYR A 360 -6.00 2.38 -1.91
CA TYR A 360 -6.97 1.59 -1.17
C TYR A 360 -7.75 0.66 -2.11
N PHE A 361 -8.36 -0.39 -1.55
CA PHE A 361 -9.12 -1.39 -2.29
C PHE A 361 -10.52 -1.59 -1.69
N MET A 362 -11.43 -2.14 -2.50
CA MET A 362 -12.79 -2.48 -2.08
C MET A 362 -12.86 -3.70 -1.13
N ASP A 363 -11.74 -4.17 -0.57
CA ASP A 363 -11.73 -5.21 0.46
C ASP A 363 -12.03 -4.66 1.87
N ASN A 364 -11.86 -3.34 2.09
CA ASN A 364 -11.88 -2.68 3.41
C ASN A 364 -10.89 -3.30 4.43
N VAL A 365 -9.83 -3.96 3.94
CA VAL A 365 -8.72 -4.51 4.76
C VAL A 365 -7.58 -3.51 4.86
N GLY A 366 -7.35 -2.67 3.83
CA GLY A 366 -6.39 -1.56 3.94
C GLY A 366 -5.99 -0.89 2.63
N TYR A 367 -4.74 -0.42 2.57
CA TYR A 367 -4.08 0.13 1.40
C TYR A 367 -2.78 -0.62 1.09
N LYS A 368 -2.31 -0.55 -0.17
CA LYS A 368 -0.92 -0.87 -0.53
C LYS A 368 -0.18 0.43 -0.84
N ALA A 369 1.09 0.49 -0.46
CA ALA A 369 1.94 1.67 -0.58
C ALA A 369 2.90 1.53 -1.78
N PHE A 370 2.95 2.54 -2.64
CA PHE A 370 3.75 2.53 -3.87
C PHE A 370 4.68 3.75 -3.91
N GLY A 371 5.96 3.55 -4.18
CA GLY A 371 6.89 4.65 -4.46
C GLY A 371 6.68 5.15 -5.89
N ILE A 372 6.43 6.44 -6.05
CA ILE A 372 6.19 7.10 -7.33
C ILE A 372 7.02 8.38 -7.45
N ASP A 373 7.27 8.81 -8.69
CA ASP A 373 8.06 10.01 -9.00
C ASP A 373 7.22 11.10 -9.69
N GLU A 374 7.86 12.20 -10.08
CA GLU A 374 7.20 13.32 -10.78
C GLU A 374 6.84 13.02 -12.25
N SER A 375 7.24 11.86 -12.78
CA SER A 375 6.89 11.39 -14.12
C SER A 375 5.67 10.45 -14.12
N THR A 376 5.43 9.77 -13.00
CA THR A 376 4.38 8.75 -12.84
C THR A 376 2.98 9.34 -13.01
N ASN A 377 2.25 8.84 -14.02
CA ASN A 377 0.85 9.15 -14.30
C ASN A 377 -0.10 8.09 -13.72
N ALA A 378 -1.41 8.33 -13.85
CA ALA A 378 -2.46 7.46 -13.34
C ALA A 378 -2.43 6.07 -13.99
N GLU A 379 -2.16 5.97 -15.30
CA GLU A 379 -2.04 4.68 -15.99
C GLU A 379 -0.84 3.87 -15.45
N LYS A 380 0.33 4.51 -15.26
CA LYS A 380 1.49 3.79 -14.71
C LYS A 380 1.27 3.37 -13.26
N LEU A 381 0.60 4.19 -12.45
CA LEU A 381 0.18 3.80 -11.10
C LEU A 381 -0.81 2.63 -11.13
N LYS A 382 -1.81 2.65 -12.02
CA LYS A 382 -2.73 1.52 -12.25
C LYS A 382 -1.93 0.24 -12.55
N SER A 383 -1.04 0.25 -13.55
CA SER A 383 -0.23 -0.95 -13.88
C SER A 383 0.60 -1.46 -12.68
N MET A 384 1.22 -0.55 -11.91
CA MET A 384 2.00 -0.93 -10.72
C MET A 384 1.15 -1.55 -9.61
N VAL A 385 -0.12 -1.12 -9.49
CA VAL A 385 -1.08 -1.66 -8.54
C VAL A 385 -1.57 -3.04 -9.00
N THR A 386 -1.97 -3.18 -10.27
CA THR A 386 -2.57 -4.40 -10.83
C THR A 386 -1.56 -5.53 -10.93
N GLU A 387 -0.32 -5.23 -11.35
CA GLU A 387 0.85 -6.13 -11.31
C GLU A 387 1.09 -6.66 -9.89
N ARG A 388 1.03 -5.79 -8.87
CA ARG A 388 1.23 -6.18 -7.46
C ARG A 388 0.06 -6.97 -6.86
N LEU A 389 -1.15 -6.86 -7.42
CA LEU A 389 -2.28 -7.71 -7.05
C LEU A 389 -2.24 -9.06 -7.77
N GLY A 390 -1.45 -9.20 -8.84
CA GLY A 390 -1.45 -10.39 -9.69
C GLY A 390 -2.66 -10.47 -10.62
N MET A 391 -3.32 -9.35 -10.89
CA MET A 391 -4.41 -9.26 -11.86
C MET A 391 -3.88 -9.52 -13.28
N LYS A 392 -4.59 -10.36 -14.03
CA LYS A 392 -4.32 -10.63 -15.46
C LYS A 392 -5.15 -9.75 -16.37
N GLU A 393 -6.41 -9.56 -16.01
CA GLU A 393 -7.38 -8.73 -16.73
C GLU A 393 -7.59 -7.43 -15.94
N ASP A 394 -6.96 -6.35 -16.38
CA ASP A 394 -6.96 -5.05 -15.69
C ASP A 394 -7.57 -3.90 -16.51
N ALA A 395 -7.94 -4.15 -17.77
CA ALA A 395 -8.37 -3.12 -18.73
C ALA A 395 -9.61 -2.33 -18.27
N CYS A 396 -10.50 -2.95 -17.49
CA CYS A 396 -11.69 -2.30 -16.95
C CYS A 396 -11.43 -1.47 -15.67
N PHE A 397 -10.22 -1.49 -15.10
CA PHE A 397 -9.87 -0.83 -13.83
C PHE A 397 -9.11 0.48 -14.01
N ALA A 398 -9.36 1.42 -13.10
CA ALA A 398 -8.67 2.72 -13.05
C ALA A 398 -8.41 3.16 -11.60
N ILE A 399 -7.56 4.18 -11.45
CA ILE A 399 -7.36 4.89 -10.18
C ILE A 399 -8.41 5.99 -10.04
N PHE A 400 -9.06 6.04 -8.89
CA PHE A 400 -10.04 7.06 -8.52
C PHE A 400 -9.47 7.96 -7.42
N GLU A 401 -9.74 9.28 -7.49
CA GLU A 401 -9.56 10.22 -6.38
C GLU A 401 -10.88 10.30 -5.60
N LYS A 402 -10.84 9.87 -4.33
CA LYS A 402 -11.88 10.18 -3.33
C LYS A 402 -11.50 11.47 -2.62
N LYS A 403 -12.41 12.43 -2.52
CA LYS A 403 -12.19 13.73 -1.87
C LYS A 403 -13.49 14.29 -1.28
N ASP A 404 -13.45 14.71 -0.01
CA ASP A 404 -14.58 15.33 0.70
C ASP A 404 -15.90 14.52 0.64
N GLY A 405 -15.81 13.19 0.50
CA GLY A 405 -16.96 12.28 0.37
C GLY A 405 -17.53 12.13 -1.05
N TRP A 406 -16.88 12.70 -2.07
CA TRP A 406 -17.16 12.44 -3.49
C TRP A 406 -15.99 11.68 -4.14
N GLU A 407 -16.24 11.00 -5.25
CA GLU A 407 -15.25 10.20 -5.99
C GLU A 407 -15.25 10.57 -7.48
N ARG A 408 -14.07 10.60 -8.09
CA ARG A 408 -13.89 10.69 -9.54
C ARG A 408 -12.84 9.71 -10.04
N CYS A 409 -12.99 9.24 -11.27
CA CYS A 409 -11.88 8.63 -11.98
C CYS A 409 -10.79 9.68 -12.24
N LEU A 410 -9.52 9.24 -12.27
CA LEU A 410 -8.44 9.99 -12.91
C LEU A 410 -8.40 9.65 -14.40
N GLU A 411 -8.02 10.61 -15.24
CA GLU A 411 -7.67 10.30 -16.63
C GLU A 411 -6.21 9.79 -16.74
N PRO A 412 -5.86 8.97 -17.76
CA PRO A 412 -4.59 8.24 -17.82
C PRO A 412 -3.34 9.11 -17.66
N GLU A 413 -3.37 10.35 -18.13
CA GLU A 413 -2.27 11.32 -18.12
C GLU A 413 -2.16 12.11 -16.80
N GLU A 414 -3.17 12.09 -15.92
CA GLU A 414 -3.11 12.81 -14.65
C GLU A 414 -2.03 12.25 -13.72
N LYS A 415 -1.38 13.13 -12.94
CA LYS A 415 -0.25 12.76 -12.09
C LYS A 415 -0.64 12.73 -10.60
N PRO A 416 -0.64 11.56 -9.95
CA PRO A 416 -0.91 11.45 -8.51
C PRO A 416 0.00 12.34 -7.65
N CYS A 417 1.26 12.54 -8.05
CA CYS A 417 2.22 13.45 -7.39
C CYS A 417 1.80 14.93 -7.37
N GLU A 418 1.05 15.38 -8.37
CA GLU A 418 0.54 16.76 -8.45
C GLU A 418 -0.76 16.89 -7.65
N LEU A 419 -1.66 15.90 -7.76
CA LEU A 419 -2.91 15.82 -6.99
C LEU A 419 -2.67 15.81 -5.47
N MET A 420 -1.77 14.96 -4.96
CA MET A 420 -1.37 14.95 -3.54
C MET A 420 -0.83 16.30 -3.07
N THR A 421 -0.16 17.05 -3.94
CA THR A 421 0.35 18.39 -3.62
C THR A 421 -0.81 19.39 -3.50
N GLY A 422 -1.85 19.24 -4.33
CA GLY A 422 -3.12 19.99 -4.23
C GLY A 422 -4.00 19.62 -3.04
N TRP A 423 -3.84 18.42 -2.46
CA TRP A 423 -4.52 18.02 -1.22
C TRP A 423 -3.97 18.82 -0.04
N ASN A 424 -2.67 18.73 0.21
CA ASN A 424 -1.97 19.38 1.32
C ASN A 424 -2.15 20.92 1.32
N ALA A 425 -2.26 21.53 0.13
CA ALA A 425 -2.50 22.97 -0.01
C ALA A 425 -3.85 23.42 0.60
N GLY A 426 -4.88 22.56 0.58
CA GLY A 426 -6.23 22.89 1.06
C GLY A 426 -6.37 22.94 2.59
N GLU A 427 -5.53 22.21 3.32
CA GLU A 427 -5.69 22.00 4.77
C GLU A 427 -5.21 23.21 5.60
N THR A 428 -4.37 24.08 5.03
CA THR A 428 -3.72 25.24 5.68
C THR A 428 -4.66 26.40 6.10
N LYS A 429 -5.98 26.23 6.06
CA LYS A 429 -6.97 27.33 6.23
C LYS A 429 -8.18 27.08 7.13
N LYS A 430 -8.12 26.12 8.08
CA LYS A 430 -9.13 26.02 9.15
C LYS A 430 -8.48 26.00 10.53
N SER A 431 -8.81 27.00 11.35
CA SER A 431 -8.25 27.20 12.68
C SER A 431 -8.98 26.37 13.74
N GLY A 432 -8.21 25.57 14.50
CA GLY A 432 -8.47 25.35 15.92
C GLY A 432 -9.73 24.56 16.33
N GLN A 433 -9.84 23.30 15.90
CA GLN A 433 -10.42 22.23 16.74
C GLN A 433 -10.05 20.85 16.20
N GLU A 434 -9.19 20.14 16.93
CA GLU A 434 -8.73 18.79 16.55
C GLU A 434 -9.77 17.73 16.91
N THR A 435 -10.69 17.48 15.98
CA THR A 435 -11.41 16.20 15.91
C THR A 435 -10.87 15.43 14.71
N LEU A 436 -10.36 14.22 14.96
CA LEU A 436 -9.87 13.31 13.92
C LEU A 436 -10.98 13.06 12.90
N LYS A 437 -10.81 13.60 11.69
CA LYS A 437 -11.49 13.11 10.50
C LYS A 437 -10.58 12.14 9.78
N GLU A 438 -11.20 11.10 9.21
CA GLU A 438 -10.54 10.21 8.25
C GLU A 438 -10.00 11.01 7.06
N ALA A 439 -8.99 10.46 6.37
CA ALA A 439 -8.23 11.16 5.35
C ALA A 439 -9.14 11.87 4.34
N SER A 440 -9.00 13.20 4.25
CA SER A 440 -9.88 14.07 3.45
C SER A 440 -9.85 13.72 1.95
N CYS A 441 -8.73 13.15 1.51
CA CYS A 441 -8.46 12.71 0.15
C CYS A 441 -7.75 11.33 0.15
N ALA A 442 -8.07 10.45 -0.80
CA ALA A 442 -7.45 9.13 -0.96
C ALA A 442 -7.49 8.66 -2.43
N PHE A 443 -6.59 7.74 -2.81
CA PHE A 443 -6.68 7.03 -4.10
C PHE A 443 -7.24 5.61 -3.91
N ILE A 444 -8.12 5.19 -4.81
CA ILE A 444 -8.78 3.88 -4.75
C ILE A 444 -8.67 3.19 -6.11
N LEU A 445 -8.34 1.90 -6.14
CA LEU A 445 -8.49 1.09 -7.35
C LEU A 445 -9.95 0.62 -7.46
N LYS A 446 -10.65 1.04 -8.53
CA LYS A 446 -12.03 0.62 -8.81
C LYS A 446 -12.17 0.26 -10.30
N LYS A 447 -13.11 -0.64 -10.61
CA LYS A 447 -13.60 -0.87 -11.97
C LYS A 447 -14.29 0.41 -12.48
N LYS A 448 -13.84 0.94 -13.63
CA LYS A 448 -14.37 2.12 -14.34
C LYS A 448 -15.37 1.71 -15.42
N ILE A 449 -15.03 0.69 -16.20
CA ILE A 449 -15.76 0.29 -17.41
C ILE A 449 -16.57 -0.97 -17.13
N TYR A 450 -17.86 -0.95 -17.46
CA TYR A 450 -18.79 -2.06 -17.22
C TYR A 450 -19.50 -2.47 -18.52
N LEU A 451 -18.82 -3.26 -19.35
CA LEU A 451 -19.45 -3.99 -20.45
C LEU A 451 -20.29 -5.15 -19.87
N ARG A 452 -21.40 -5.52 -20.53
CA ARG A 452 -22.23 -6.67 -20.11
C ARG A 452 -21.85 -7.97 -20.80
N ASP A 453 -21.45 -7.89 -22.07
CA ASP A 453 -21.17 -9.05 -22.92
C ASP A 453 -19.69 -9.47 -22.91
N ASP A 454 -18.85 -8.79 -22.13
CA ASP A 454 -17.43 -9.09 -21.93
C ASP A 454 -17.16 -9.58 -20.51
N ASP A 455 -17.11 -10.90 -20.35
CA ASP A 455 -16.86 -11.59 -19.09
C ASP A 455 -15.42 -12.11 -18.95
N ARG A 456 -14.45 -11.57 -19.71
CA ARG A 456 -13.02 -11.92 -19.55
C ARG A 456 -12.52 -11.74 -18.11
N GLU A 457 -12.98 -10.69 -17.44
CA GLU A 457 -12.70 -10.41 -16.03
C GLU A 457 -13.20 -11.49 -15.04
N MET A 458 -14.12 -12.38 -15.45
CA MET A 458 -14.58 -13.52 -14.64
C MET A 458 -13.59 -14.70 -14.70
N LEU A 459 -12.71 -14.75 -15.70
CA LEU A 459 -11.74 -15.84 -15.92
C LEU A 459 -10.54 -15.77 -14.97
N ASP A 460 -10.19 -14.58 -14.49
CA ASP A 460 -9.16 -14.38 -13.47
C ASP A 460 -9.81 -14.33 -12.07
N PRO A 461 -9.51 -15.29 -11.16
CA PRO A 461 -10.03 -15.27 -9.79
C PRO A 461 -9.69 -14.00 -9.01
N VAL A 462 -8.56 -13.34 -9.31
CA VAL A 462 -8.16 -12.08 -8.65
C VAL A 462 -9.08 -10.95 -9.09
N THR A 463 -9.14 -10.67 -10.40
CA THR A 463 -10.04 -9.65 -10.96
C THR A 463 -11.49 -9.91 -10.57
N LYS A 464 -12.01 -11.13 -10.75
CA LYS A 464 -13.38 -11.52 -10.36
C LYS A 464 -13.66 -11.22 -8.88
N HIS A 465 -12.71 -11.50 -7.98
CA HIS A 465 -12.88 -11.20 -6.56
C HIS A 465 -13.01 -9.69 -6.29
N HIS A 466 -12.22 -8.84 -6.96
CA HIS A 466 -12.32 -7.39 -6.81
C HIS A 466 -13.59 -6.80 -7.45
N VAL A 467 -14.07 -7.35 -8.58
CA VAL A 467 -15.37 -6.96 -9.16
C VAL A 467 -16.53 -7.33 -8.23
N TYR A 468 -16.51 -8.54 -7.65
CA TYR A 468 -17.46 -8.96 -6.61
C TYR A 468 -17.44 -8.03 -5.39
N LEU A 469 -16.25 -7.66 -4.89
CA LEU A 469 -16.13 -6.75 -3.75
C LEU A 469 -16.72 -5.36 -4.05
N GLN A 470 -16.48 -4.82 -5.26
CA GLN A 470 -17.06 -3.55 -5.65
C GLN A 470 -18.59 -3.63 -5.75
N ALA A 471 -19.13 -4.68 -6.37
CA ALA A 471 -20.57 -4.93 -6.43
C ALA A 471 -21.20 -5.06 -5.03
N LEU A 472 -20.55 -5.77 -4.12
CA LEU A 472 -20.97 -5.95 -2.73
C LEU A 472 -21.09 -4.63 -1.97
N TRP A 473 -20.11 -3.73 -2.08
CA TRP A 473 -20.19 -2.43 -1.41
C TRP A 473 -21.22 -1.51 -2.06
N SER A 474 -21.37 -1.49 -3.39
CA SER A 474 -22.44 -0.75 -4.06
C SER A 474 -23.84 -1.23 -3.65
N VAL A 475 -24.00 -2.51 -3.26
CA VAL A 475 -25.23 -3.04 -2.63
C VAL A 475 -25.36 -2.57 -1.17
N ILE A 476 -24.34 -2.77 -0.34
CA ILE A 476 -24.39 -2.45 1.11
C ILE A 476 -24.58 -0.95 1.36
N GLU A 477 -23.79 -0.10 0.70
CA GLU A 477 -23.86 1.36 0.79
C GLU A 477 -25.11 1.94 0.11
N SER A 478 -25.98 1.09 -0.44
CA SER A 478 -27.21 1.48 -1.14
C SER A 478 -26.92 2.41 -2.33
N GLU A 479 -25.76 2.27 -2.98
CA GLU A 479 -25.48 2.90 -4.28
C GLU A 479 -26.49 2.40 -5.32
N TYR A 480 -26.74 1.09 -5.30
CA TYR A 480 -27.71 0.39 -6.15
C TYR A 480 -29.07 0.21 -5.44
N PRO A 481 -30.20 0.59 -6.07
CA PRO A 481 -31.54 0.24 -5.59
C PRO A 481 -31.70 -1.28 -5.48
N CYS A 482 -31.98 -1.78 -4.27
CA CYS A 482 -32.08 -3.20 -3.99
C CYS A 482 -33.49 -3.54 -3.46
N THR A 483 -34.06 -4.66 -3.91
CA THR A 483 -35.32 -5.17 -3.35
C THR A 483 -35.08 -5.88 -2.01
N VAL A 484 -36.13 -6.09 -1.21
CA VAL A 484 -35.99 -6.85 0.05
C VAL A 484 -35.67 -8.31 -0.25
N GLU A 485 -36.25 -8.84 -1.32
CA GLU A 485 -36.07 -10.20 -1.83
C GLU A 485 -34.64 -10.45 -2.31
N ASP A 486 -34.09 -9.55 -3.13
CA ASP A 486 -32.71 -9.63 -3.60
C ASP A 486 -31.72 -9.41 -2.46
N ALA A 487 -31.98 -8.47 -1.53
CA ALA A 487 -31.15 -8.27 -0.36
C ALA A 487 -31.03 -9.55 0.50
N ILE A 488 -32.13 -10.31 0.68
CA ILE A 488 -32.11 -11.60 1.38
C ILE A 488 -31.28 -12.64 0.59
N ARG A 489 -31.43 -12.71 -0.73
CA ARG A 489 -30.70 -13.65 -1.59
C ARG A 489 -29.19 -13.36 -1.61
N LEU A 490 -28.81 -12.10 -1.83
CA LEU A 490 -27.43 -11.62 -1.84
C LEU A 490 -26.76 -11.78 -0.48
N ALA A 491 -27.47 -11.49 0.61
CA ALA A 491 -26.97 -11.76 1.96
C ALA A 491 -26.80 -13.27 2.23
N GLY A 492 -27.70 -14.13 1.73
CA GLY A 492 -27.58 -15.59 1.82
C GLY A 492 -26.38 -16.15 1.04
N LEU A 493 -25.98 -15.51 -0.06
CA LEU A 493 -24.74 -15.81 -0.78
C LEU A 493 -23.52 -15.27 -0.02
N GLN A 494 -23.58 -14.04 0.49
CA GLN A 494 -22.52 -13.42 1.29
C GLN A 494 -22.15 -14.27 2.52
N VAL A 495 -23.14 -14.83 3.22
CA VAL A 495 -22.91 -15.71 4.37
C VAL A 495 -22.27 -17.04 3.94
N GLN A 496 -22.63 -17.61 2.78
CA GLN A 496 -21.95 -18.79 2.21
C GLN A 496 -20.48 -18.49 1.86
N ILE A 497 -20.19 -17.31 1.31
CA ILE A 497 -18.83 -16.90 0.92
C ILE A 497 -17.94 -16.67 2.16
N VAL A 498 -18.49 -16.09 3.24
CA VAL A 498 -17.72 -15.73 4.45
C VAL A 498 -17.59 -16.89 5.46
N TYR A 499 -18.62 -17.73 5.61
CA TYR A 499 -18.68 -18.76 6.67
C TYR A 499 -18.77 -20.21 6.16
N GLY A 500 -18.94 -20.41 4.85
CA GLY A 500 -19.21 -21.72 4.25
C GLY A 500 -20.59 -22.27 4.61
N ASP A 501 -20.76 -23.58 4.46
CA ASP A 501 -22.06 -24.26 4.56
C ASP A 501 -22.86 -23.99 5.83
N HIS A 502 -24.18 -23.96 5.65
CA HIS A 502 -25.13 -23.68 6.73
C HIS A 502 -25.13 -24.76 7.82
N LYS A 503 -24.85 -24.36 9.07
CA LYS A 503 -24.80 -25.23 10.25
C LYS A 503 -25.90 -24.82 11.23
N PRO A 504 -27.05 -25.52 11.29
CA PRO A 504 -28.20 -25.10 12.10
C PRO A 504 -27.94 -24.96 13.61
N GLY A 505 -26.90 -25.63 14.14
CA GLY A 505 -26.47 -25.51 15.55
C GLY A 505 -25.50 -24.35 15.84
N SER A 506 -25.03 -23.63 14.82
CA SER A 506 -24.07 -22.52 14.96
C SER A 506 -24.61 -21.22 14.35
N HIS A 507 -25.35 -21.32 13.24
CA HIS A 507 -25.97 -20.20 12.54
C HIS A 507 -27.37 -19.96 13.12
N THR A 508 -27.38 -19.54 14.40
CA THR A 508 -28.57 -19.27 15.20
C THR A 508 -28.70 -17.76 15.50
N ALA A 509 -29.86 -17.35 16.04
CA ALA A 509 -30.12 -15.95 16.35
C ALA A 509 -29.02 -15.32 17.23
N GLY A 510 -28.52 -14.16 16.82
CA GLY A 510 -27.39 -13.44 17.42
C GLY A 510 -26.06 -13.53 16.65
N PHE A 511 -25.86 -14.54 15.80
CA PHE A 511 -24.59 -14.79 15.11
C PHE A 511 -24.22 -13.72 14.05
N LEU A 512 -25.19 -13.25 13.25
CA LEU A 512 -25.01 -12.14 12.30
C LEU A 512 -25.40 -10.79 12.91
N THR A 513 -26.25 -10.76 13.94
CA THR A 513 -26.85 -9.53 14.51
C THR A 513 -25.84 -8.40 14.76
N ALA A 514 -24.62 -8.69 15.23
CA ALA A 514 -23.58 -7.69 15.48
C ALA A 514 -22.96 -7.09 14.19
N ASN A 515 -22.95 -7.86 13.09
CA ASN A 515 -22.30 -7.53 11.82
C ASN A 515 -23.30 -7.32 10.67
N LEU A 516 -24.60 -7.33 10.93
CA LEU A 516 -25.68 -7.35 9.92
C LEU A 516 -25.58 -6.23 8.86
N LYS A 517 -25.00 -5.08 9.23
CA LYS A 517 -24.66 -3.96 8.34
C LYS A 517 -23.70 -4.30 7.20
N ASN A 518 -23.00 -5.45 7.27
CA ASN A 518 -22.10 -5.97 6.23
C ASN A 518 -22.82 -6.94 5.27
N PHE A 519 -24.14 -7.11 5.41
CA PHE A 519 -24.94 -8.07 4.65
C PHE A 519 -26.23 -7.45 4.08
N VAL A 520 -26.83 -6.49 4.80
CA VAL A 520 -28.09 -5.83 4.42
C VAL A 520 -27.83 -4.38 3.99
N PRO A 521 -28.38 -3.90 2.86
CA PRO A 521 -28.29 -2.50 2.44
C PRO A 521 -28.76 -1.51 3.51
N GLN A 522 -28.01 -0.42 3.69
CA GLN A 522 -28.26 0.58 4.72
C GLN A 522 -29.71 1.14 4.71
N ASP A 523 -30.24 1.47 3.53
CA ASP A 523 -31.61 2.01 3.40
C ASP A 523 -32.69 0.98 3.82
N LEU A 524 -32.45 -0.31 3.54
CA LEU A 524 -33.38 -1.40 3.88
C LEU A 524 -33.30 -1.81 5.36
N PHE A 525 -32.18 -1.54 6.04
CA PHE A 525 -31.91 -2.00 7.41
C PHE A 525 -33.06 -1.69 8.39
N SER A 526 -33.72 -0.54 8.22
CA SER A 526 -34.83 -0.07 9.06
C SER A 526 -36.17 -0.81 8.87
N LEU A 527 -36.34 -1.56 7.77
CA LEU A 527 -37.63 -2.15 7.38
C LEU A 527 -38.02 -3.42 8.17
N LYS A 528 -37.06 -4.07 8.82
CA LYS A 528 -37.25 -5.31 9.60
C LYS A 528 -36.38 -5.30 10.86
N ARG A 529 -36.72 -6.14 11.84
CA ARG A 529 -35.88 -6.30 13.04
C ARG A 529 -34.61 -7.10 12.71
N PRO A 530 -33.46 -6.85 13.38
CA PRO A 530 -32.22 -7.59 13.09
C PRO A 530 -32.36 -9.12 13.14
N ALA A 531 -33.09 -9.66 14.12
CA ALA A 531 -33.36 -11.09 14.24
C ALA A 531 -34.31 -11.63 13.14
N GLU A 532 -35.14 -10.78 12.52
CA GLU A 532 -36.00 -11.15 11.39
C GLU A 532 -35.18 -11.21 10.09
N TRP A 533 -34.33 -10.20 9.85
CA TRP A 533 -33.32 -10.22 8.79
C TRP A 533 -32.44 -11.48 8.89
N GLU A 534 -31.86 -11.72 10.06
CA GLU A 534 -30.99 -12.88 10.33
C GLU A 534 -31.67 -14.22 10.06
N ALA A 535 -32.93 -14.40 10.49
CA ALA A 535 -33.70 -15.61 10.20
C ALA A 535 -34.00 -15.80 8.69
N LEU A 536 -34.27 -14.72 7.96
CA LEU A 536 -34.49 -14.76 6.51
C LEU A 536 -33.20 -15.04 5.75
N ILE A 537 -32.08 -14.43 6.16
CA ILE A 537 -30.75 -14.66 5.60
C ILE A 537 -30.31 -16.09 5.82
N PHE A 538 -30.52 -16.68 7.01
CA PHE A 538 -30.19 -18.09 7.25
C PHE A 538 -31.07 -19.05 6.44
N LYS A 539 -32.34 -18.70 6.18
CA LYS A 539 -33.19 -19.49 5.27
C LYS A 539 -32.65 -19.48 3.84
N ALA A 540 -32.14 -18.35 3.35
CA ALA A 540 -31.48 -18.26 2.04
C ALA A 540 -30.11 -18.97 2.03
N HIS A 541 -29.32 -18.82 3.11
CA HIS A 541 -28.03 -19.48 3.28
C HIS A 541 -28.15 -21.01 3.20
N ALA A 542 -29.16 -21.59 3.85
CA ALA A 542 -29.43 -23.03 3.79
C ALA A 542 -29.68 -23.55 2.35
N MET A 543 -30.21 -22.72 1.44
CA MET A 543 -30.41 -23.06 0.03
C MET A 543 -29.10 -23.03 -0.80
N ASN A 544 -28.02 -22.46 -0.25
CA ASN A 544 -26.70 -22.39 -0.88
C ASN A 544 -25.72 -23.47 -0.40
N THR A 545 -26.15 -24.37 0.50
CA THR A 545 -25.35 -25.47 1.03
C THR A 545 -24.75 -26.31 -0.12
N GLY A 546 -23.44 -26.53 -0.09
CA GLY A 546 -22.68 -27.26 -1.11
C GLY A 546 -22.12 -26.40 -2.25
N LYS A 547 -22.51 -25.12 -2.37
CA LYS A 547 -21.87 -24.18 -3.32
C LYS A 547 -20.51 -23.73 -2.79
N SER A 548 -19.49 -23.65 -3.65
CA SER A 548 -18.21 -23.06 -3.23
C SER A 548 -18.33 -21.55 -3.06
N ALA A 549 -17.34 -20.94 -2.39
CA ALA A 549 -17.24 -19.48 -2.32
C ALA A 549 -17.05 -18.85 -3.71
N GLU A 550 -16.44 -19.55 -4.67
CA GLU A 550 -16.21 -19.03 -6.02
C GLU A 550 -17.46 -19.06 -6.90
N ASP A 551 -18.29 -20.09 -6.78
CA ASP A 551 -19.60 -20.18 -7.43
C ASP A 551 -20.57 -19.17 -6.80
N SER A 552 -20.51 -19.01 -5.48
CA SER A 552 -21.36 -18.06 -4.76
C SER A 552 -21.02 -16.60 -5.11
N LYS A 553 -19.74 -16.27 -5.33
CA LYS A 553 -19.31 -14.97 -5.90
C LYS A 553 -19.85 -14.76 -7.32
N LEU A 554 -19.85 -15.82 -8.14
CA LEU A 554 -20.35 -15.76 -9.52
C LEU A 554 -21.86 -15.51 -9.54
N GLU A 555 -22.67 -16.28 -8.80
CA GLU A 555 -24.12 -16.04 -8.71
C GLU A 555 -24.43 -14.64 -8.13
N TYR A 556 -23.67 -14.18 -7.14
CA TYR A 556 -23.81 -12.80 -6.62
C TYR A 556 -23.65 -11.76 -7.74
N LEU A 557 -22.62 -11.94 -8.59
CA LEU A 557 -22.38 -11.07 -9.74
C LEU A 557 -23.44 -11.23 -10.84
N GLU A 558 -23.92 -12.44 -11.13
CA GLU A 558 -24.99 -12.69 -12.10
C GLU A 558 -26.28 -11.94 -11.73
N ILE A 559 -26.65 -11.93 -10.44
CA ILE A 559 -27.81 -11.18 -9.94
C ILE A 559 -27.61 -9.68 -10.14
N VAL A 560 -26.47 -9.14 -9.69
CA VAL A 560 -26.21 -7.70 -9.73
C VAL A 560 -26.00 -7.18 -11.17
N LYS A 561 -25.44 -7.99 -12.08
CA LYS A 561 -25.29 -7.70 -13.52
C LYS A 561 -26.62 -7.49 -14.25
N GLN A 562 -27.68 -8.18 -13.82
CA GLN A 562 -29.03 -8.08 -14.41
C GLN A 562 -29.72 -6.75 -14.10
N TRP A 563 -29.21 -5.97 -13.15
CA TRP A 563 -29.79 -4.67 -12.81
C TRP A 563 -29.45 -3.59 -13.87
N PRO A 564 -30.37 -2.68 -14.23
CA PRO A 564 -30.15 -1.66 -15.26
C PRO A 564 -29.10 -0.62 -14.84
N PHE A 565 -28.97 -0.39 -13.53
CA PHE A 565 -28.00 0.54 -12.92
C PHE A 565 -26.66 -0.13 -12.52
N TYR A 566 -26.40 -1.37 -12.97
CA TYR A 566 -25.09 -1.98 -12.79
C TYR A 566 -24.01 -1.15 -13.49
N GLY A 567 -22.88 -0.94 -12.83
CA GLY A 567 -21.79 -0.10 -13.35
C GLY A 567 -22.09 1.40 -13.47
N THR A 568 -23.23 1.88 -12.98
CA THR A 568 -23.60 3.30 -13.10
C THR A 568 -22.75 4.21 -12.22
N THR A 569 -22.06 5.15 -12.86
CA THR A 569 -21.51 6.33 -12.18
C THR A 569 -22.65 7.34 -11.96
N PHE A 570 -23.02 7.57 -10.69
CA PHE A 570 -24.09 8.50 -10.32
C PHE A 570 -23.55 9.91 -10.03
N TYR A 571 -24.15 10.93 -10.65
CA TYR A 571 -23.80 12.33 -10.41
C TYR A 571 -24.81 13.02 -9.46
N PRO A 572 -24.40 14.01 -8.64
CA PRO A 572 -25.26 14.64 -7.64
C PRO A 572 -26.55 15.24 -8.23
N PRO A 573 -27.69 15.20 -7.49
CA PRO A 573 -29.00 15.62 -8.01
C PRO A 573 -29.02 17.04 -8.60
N CYS A 574 -29.19 17.12 -9.91
CA CYS A 574 -29.20 18.35 -10.70
C CYS A 574 -30.64 18.80 -11.03
N ARG A 575 -30.81 20.02 -11.52
CA ARG A 575 -32.13 20.55 -11.94
C ARG A 575 -32.28 20.45 -13.46
N SER A 576 -33.39 19.87 -13.96
CA SER A 576 -33.73 20.00 -15.38
C SER A 576 -34.21 21.42 -15.70
N VAL A 577 -33.68 21.99 -16.78
CA VAL A 577 -33.92 23.38 -17.20
C VAL A 577 -35.08 23.48 -18.20
N ASN A 578 -35.19 22.52 -19.12
CA ASN A 578 -36.05 22.62 -20.29
C ASN A 578 -37.13 21.53 -20.41
N ASN A 579 -37.06 20.42 -19.67
CA ASN A 579 -38.03 19.34 -19.74
C ASN A 579 -38.95 19.29 -18.50
N ARG A 580 -40.16 19.86 -18.62
CA ARG A 580 -41.16 19.91 -17.54
C ARG A 580 -41.78 18.56 -17.17
N LYS A 581 -41.53 17.48 -17.94
CA LYS A 581 -41.96 16.12 -17.58
C LYS A 581 -41.04 15.46 -16.54
N LEU A 582 -39.81 15.95 -16.39
CA LEU A 582 -38.84 15.41 -15.45
C LEU A 582 -39.08 15.93 -14.02
N PRO A 583 -38.66 15.16 -12.99
CA PRO A 583 -38.63 15.61 -11.60
C PRO A 583 -37.88 16.94 -11.39
N SER A 584 -38.23 17.67 -10.32
CA SER A 584 -37.59 18.94 -9.96
C SER A 584 -36.10 18.81 -9.60
N LYS A 585 -35.67 17.61 -9.19
CA LYS A 585 -34.27 17.19 -9.11
C LYS A 585 -34.12 15.81 -9.72
N VAL A 586 -33.13 15.65 -10.60
CA VAL A 586 -32.82 14.42 -11.34
C VAL A 586 -31.41 13.99 -10.99
N ILE A 587 -31.19 12.70 -10.75
CA ILE A 587 -29.86 12.09 -10.74
C ILE A 587 -29.55 11.69 -12.18
N ILE A 588 -28.36 12.05 -12.66
CA ILE A 588 -27.83 11.52 -13.92
C ILE A 588 -26.97 10.30 -13.55
N GLY A 589 -27.16 9.20 -14.28
CA GLY A 589 -26.29 8.03 -14.25
C GLY A 589 -25.68 7.81 -15.64
N VAL A 590 -24.46 7.27 -15.70
CA VAL A 590 -23.83 6.79 -16.94
C VAL A 590 -23.26 5.38 -16.73
N ASN A 591 -23.59 4.44 -17.61
CA ASN A 591 -23.00 3.09 -17.75
C ASN A 591 -23.04 2.65 -19.22
N ALA A 592 -22.81 1.37 -19.52
CA ALA A 592 -22.88 0.83 -20.88
C ALA A 592 -24.28 0.89 -21.53
N GLU A 593 -25.39 0.99 -20.78
CA GLU A 593 -26.72 1.22 -21.36
C GLU A 593 -26.92 2.67 -21.86
N GLY A 594 -25.98 3.58 -21.59
CA GLY A 594 -26.06 5.00 -21.96
C GLY A 594 -26.26 5.93 -20.78
N ILE A 595 -27.11 6.96 -20.95
CA ILE A 595 -27.44 7.93 -19.92
C ILE A 595 -28.75 7.54 -19.24
N LEU A 596 -28.70 7.27 -17.92
CA LEU A 596 -29.88 7.05 -17.10
C LEU A 596 -30.30 8.37 -16.43
N LEU A 597 -31.61 8.65 -16.41
CA LEU A 597 -32.21 9.71 -15.62
C LEU A 597 -33.02 9.10 -14.49
N LEU A 598 -32.72 9.43 -13.25
CA LEU A 598 -33.36 8.86 -12.06
C LEU A 598 -33.92 9.95 -11.13
N LYS A 599 -34.89 9.58 -10.29
CA LYS A 599 -35.40 10.40 -9.18
C LYS A 599 -34.39 10.46 -8.02
N LYS A 600 -34.70 11.26 -6.98
CA LYS A 600 -33.86 11.41 -5.78
C LYS A 600 -33.74 10.11 -4.96
N ASP A 601 -34.75 9.27 -5.00
CA ASP A 601 -34.84 7.91 -4.44
C ASP A 601 -34.28 6.83 -5.40
N LYS A 602 -33.62 7.26 -6.48
CA LYS A 602 -33.03 6.40 -7.53
C LYS A 602 -34.04 5.53 -8.30
N GLU A 603 -35.34 5.85 -8.25
CA GLU A 603 -36.31 5.30 -9.20
C GLU A 603 -35.96 5.76 -10.63
N LEU A 604 -35.84 4.81 -11.56
CA LEU A 604 -35.50 5.08 -12.96
C LEU A 604 -36.65 5.82 -13.68
N VAL A 605 -36.32 6.90 -14.40
CA VAL A 605 -37.28 7.72 -15.17
C VAL A 605 -37.16 7.45 -16.67
N SER A 606 -35.92 7.37 -17.18
CA SER A 606 -35.63 6.97 -18.56
C SER A 606 -34.16 6.55 -18.73
N THR A 607 -33.91 5.69 -19.71
CA THR A 607 -32.57 5.35 -20.21
C THR A 607 -32.43 5.86 -21.64
N HIS A 608 -31.26 6.37 -21.99
CA HIS A 608 -30.95 6.96 -23.30
C HIS A 608 -29.68 6.30 -23.87
N PRO A 609 -29.82 5.28 -24.73
CA PRO A 609 -28.69 4.56 -25.33
C PRO A 609 -27.73 5.46 -26.12
N PHE A 610 -26.43 5.14 -26.07
CA PHE A 610 -25.40 5.87 -26.82
C PHE A 610 -25.65 5.90 -28.34
N THR A 611 -26.30 4.86 -28.88
CA THR A 611 -26.72 4.74 -30.28
C THR A 611 -27.75 5.80 -30.71
N GLU A 612 -28.46 6.43 -29.78
CA GLU A 612 -29.51 7.43 -30.03
C GLU A 612 -29.13 8.84 -29.50
N ILE A 613 -27.89 9.01 -29.00
CA ILE A 613 -27.37 10.32 -28.58
C ILE A 613 -26.73 11.02 -29.77
N CYS A 614 -27.40 12.07 -30.26
CA CYS A 614 -26.94 12.87 -31.40
C CYS A 614 -25.80 13.85 -31.03
N SER A 615 -25.82 14.42 -29.82
CA SER A 615 -24.79 15.37 -29.35
C SER A 615 -24.80 15.51 -27.83
N TRP A 616 -23.68 15.95 -27.25
CA TRP A 616 -23.62 16.44 -25.86
C TRP A 616 -22.70 17.65 -25.74
N ALA A 617 -22.94 18.47 -24.72
CA ALA A 617 -22.16 19.66 -24.43
C ALA A 617 -22.15 19.98 -22.92
N SER A 618 -21.01 20.47 -22.43
CA SER A 618 -20.81 20.86 -21.03
C SER A 618 -20.30 22.29 -20.90
N SER A 619 -20.76 22.99 -19.86
CA SER A 619 -20.17 24.24 -19.38
C SER A 619 -19.76 24.09 -17.90
N SER A 620 -19.28 25.17 -17.28
CA SER A 620 -18.96 25.21 -15.84
C SER A 620 -20.20 25.14 -14.93
N THR A 621 -21.42 25.28 -15.46
CA THR A 621 -22.67 25.27 -14.69
C THR A 621 -23.80 24.45 -15.32
N THR A 622 -23.61 23.89 -16.52
CA THR A 622 -24.62 23.10 -17.22
C THR A 622 -24.05 21.86 -17.91
N PHE A 623 -24.88 20.84 -18.03
CA PHE A 623 -24.69 19.72 -18.96
C PHE A 623 -25.93 19.59 -19.84
N ALA A 624 -25.75 19.26 -21.12
CA ALA A 624 -26.86 19.02 -22.03
C ALA A 624 -26.53 17.91 -23.04
N PHE A 625 -27.55 17.18 -23.46
CA PHE A 625 -27.47 16.22 -24.56
C PHE A 625 -28.70 16.30 -25.47
N GLU A 626 -28.58 15.82 -26.69
CA GLU A 626 -29.66 15.72 -27.68
C GLU A 626 -29.84 14.26 -28.05
N PHE A 627 -31.08 13.79 -27.92
CA PHE A 627 -31.45 12.37 -28.02
C PHE A 627 -32.59 12.18 -29.02
N GLY A 628 -32.52 11.11 -29.81
CA GLY A 628 -33.49 10.79 -30.87
C GLY A 628 -32.83 10.77 -32.24
N THR A 629 -33.61 11.02 -33.29
CA THR A 629 -33.13 10.97 -34.68
C THR A 629 -32.69 12.35 -35.20
N GLN A 630 -32.00 12.39 -36.34
CA GLN A 630 -31.67 13.64 -37.02
C GLN A 630 -32.90 14.45 -37.49
N LEU A 631 -34.09 13.82 -37.56
CA LEU A 631 -35.35 14.45 -37.96
C LEU A 631 -36.19 14.88 -36.74
N GLU A 632 -36.20 14.07 -35.68
CA GLU A 632 -36.87 14.35 -34.41
C GLU A 632 -35.89 14.10 -33.25
N SER A 633 -35.24 15.16 -32.77
CA SER A 633 -34.36 15.14 -31.60
C SER A 633 -34.94 15.97 -30.44
N GLN A 634 -34.85 15.42 -29.24
CA GLN A 634 -35.21 16.09 -28.00
C GLN A 634 -33.95 16.51 -27.24
N LYS A 635 -33.81 17.80 -26.98
CA LYS A 635 -32.74 18.35 -26.14
C LYS A 635 -33.06 18.21 -24.66
N TYR A 636 -32.11 17.74 -23.87
CA TYR A 636 -32.16 17.67 -22.41
C TYR A 636 -31.06 18.58 -21.83
N THR A 637 -31.43 19.50 -20.94
CA THR A 637 -30.49 20.46 -20.32
C THR A 637 -30.62 20.42 -18.79
N PHE A 638 -29.48 20.36 -18.10
CA PHE A 638 -29.38 20.23 -16.65
C PHE A 638 -28.41 21.26 -16.05
N GLU A 639 -28.74 21.79 -14.87
CA GLU A 639 -27.90 22.68 -14.07
C GLU A 639 -26.97 21.85 -13.17
N THR A 640 -25.69 21.75 -13.52
CA THR A 640 -24.67 20.96 -12.79
C THR A 640 -23.25 21.50 -13.00
N ARG A 641 -22.42 21.44 -11.96
CA ARG A 641 -21.00 21.81 -12.01
C ARG A 641 -20.08 20.68 -12.49
N GLN A 642 -20.60 19.47 -12.64
CA GLN A 642 -19.83 18.28 -13.05
C GLN A 642 -19.96 17.95 -14.55
N GLY A 643 -20.47 18.89 -15.36
CA GLY A 643 -20.77 18.64 -16.77
C GLY A 643 -19.60 18.12 -17.60
N SER A 644 -18.37 18.56 -17.31
CA SER A 644 -17.16 18.06 -17.97
C SER A 644 -16.86 16.60 -17.63
N ILE A 645 -17.06 16.18 -16.38
CA ILE A 645 -16.82 14.81 -15.92
C ILE A 645 -17.88 13.85 -16.48
N ILE A 646 -19.14 14.32 -16.56
CA ILE A 646 -20.23 13.59 -17.25
C ILE A 646 -19.88 13.40 -18.73
N ALA A 647 -19.45 14.47 -19.41
CA ALA A 647 -19.05 14.42 -20.81
C ALA A 647 -17.83 13.51 -21.06
N ALA A 648 -16.82 13.51 -20.20
CA ALA A 648 -15.66 12.63 -20.28
C ALA A 648 -16.03 11.15 -20.05
N SER A 649 -16.98 10.88 -19.14
CA SER A 649 -17.47 9.52 -18.88
C SER A 649 -18.27 8.97 -20.06
N ILE A 650 -19.11 9.80 -20.70
CA ILE A 650 -19.82 9.48 -21.95
C ILE A 650 -18.82 9.22 -23.09
N GLN A 651 -17.83 10.11 -23.26
CA GLN A 651 -16.77 9.95 -24.26
C GLN A 651 -16.02 8.62 -24.06
N THR A 652 -15.64 8.28 -22.83
CA THR A 652 -14.94 7.03 -22.50
C THR A 652 -15.73 5.79 -22.96
N TYR A 653 -17.04 5.72 -22.66
CA TYR A 653 -17.86 4.59 -23.10
C TYR A 653 -18.03 4.54 -24.63
N ILE A 654 -18.18 5.69 -25.30
CA ILE A 654 -18.32 5.76 -26.76
C ILE A 654 -17.01 5.36 -27.45
N ASP A 655 -15.85 5.81 -26.97
CA ASP A 655 -14.54 5.46 -27.54
C ASP A 655 -14.28 3.95 -27.46
N ILE A 656 -14.67 3.31 -26.34
CA ILE A 656 -14.57 1.85 -26.16
C ILE A 656 -15.51 1.11 -27.09
N LEU A 657 -16.78 1.53 -27.21
CA LEU A 657 -17.73 0.92 -28.15
C LEU A 657 -17.26 1.05 -29.61
N VAL A 658 -16.67 2.18 -29.99
CA VAL A 658 -16.09 2.41 -31.32
C VAL A 658 -14.82 1.58 -31.55
N GLN A 659 -14.01 1.31 -30.51
CA GLN A 659 -12.88 0.38 -30.61
C GLN A 659 -13.37 -1.06 -30.81
N MET A 660 -14.37 -1.49 -30.02
CA MET A 660 -14.94 -2.84 -30.12
C MET A 660 -15.52 -3.14 -31.50
N LEU A 661 -16.28 -2.19 -32.08
CA LEU A 661 -16.84 -2.33 -33.43
C LEU A 661 -15.76 -2.58 -34.48
N LYS A 662 -14.69 -1.77 -34.49
CA LYS A 662 -13.58 -1.92 -35.43
C LYS A 662 -12.85 -3.26 -35.28
N SER A 663 -12.59 -3.69 -34.04
CA SER A 663 -11.98 -5.01 -33.80
C SER A 663 -12.88 -6.18 -34.18
N GLY A 664 -14.19 -5.96 -34.29
CA GLY A 664 -15.13 -6.91 -34.87
C GLY A 664 -14.98 -6.97 -36.39
N GLU A 665 -15.09 -5.83 -37.06
CA GLU A 665 -14.93 -5.68 -38.51
C GLU A 665 -13.59 -6.27 -39.00
N GLU A 666 -12.47 -5.90 -38.36
CA GLU A 666 -11.13 -6.44 -38.67
C GLU A 666 -11.03 -7.97 -38.48
N SER A 667 -11.84 -8.57 -37.59
CA SER A 667 -11.85 -10.02 -37.34
C SER A 667 -12.75 -10.81 -38.30
N GLU A 668 -13.72 -10.16 -38.96
CA GLU A 668 -14.54 -10.77 -40.01
C GLU A 668 -13.80 -10.70 -41.36
N ASP A 669 -13.12 -9.57 -41.66
CA ASP A 669 -12.27 -9.39 -42.85
C ASP A 669 -11.04 -10.35 -42.88
N GLU A 670 -10.59 -10.89 -41.73
CA GLU A 670 -9.55 -11.94 -41.67
C GLU A 670 -10.09 -13.38 -41.82
N GLN A 671 -11.41 -13.57 -41.99
CA GLN A 671 -12.07 -14.89 -42.07
C GLN A 671 -12.75 -15.20 -43.42
N GLU A 672 -12.82 -14.26 -44.37
CA GLU A 672 -13.26 -14.49 -45.77
C GLU A 672 -12.10 -14.79 -46.77
#